data_AF-A0A1Q3PLE3-F1
#
_entry.id   AF-A0A1Q3PLE3-F1
#
_cell.length_a   1.000
_cell.length_b   1.000
_cell.length_c   1.000
_cell.angle_alpha   90.00
_cell.angle_beta   90.00
_cell.angle_gamma   90.00
#
_symmetry.space_group_name_H-M   'P 1'
#
loop_
_entity.id
_entity.type
_entity.pdbx_description
1 polymer ?
#
loop_
_entity_poly.entity_id
_entity_poly.type
_entity_poly.pdbx_seq_one_letter_code
_entity_poly.pdbx_strand_id
1 'polypeptide(L)'
;MTSVGVDGLVTTYQYDVFGRPAVTLPPAPAAYSITQSYGWDLAGGAVWYSLVSHPGKPDVKIWYDLVGREVRRETEGFGNQAVTQVQTYDARGNVVSSTQPYKAGETYITTTTQFDQYNRPTTINSGALGTKTISYAYAAGELTTTITTLAGTTSQKTDASGKVTSSTDDGGTLAYTYFSHGGIKEIKNGAVTIASSQYDTYGRQIQLTDANAGATNYEYNALGELVTQTNANGAAYALTYDAAGRILTRAKAGEPATTYQYRASGNGINQIEKVTGFAGNLEEYTYDGYGRMLTSKETVDGNPYITTYAYNNYGDIASVLYPSGFGTNHAYDGNGYPTTIKNTNSSVTLYTNTGMNGLGQNTAYALGNGKTSVINYDYGIPKLFSTAGVQNLELTWDYTKGNLTKRKDYIKNREESFTFDNLSRLLTATVAGKPAQTVTYEPSGNIASKTDAGQQFSYHPAKLNALAGIIAPTTALPMLTQDVTYTAFNQPDKITENGSGQPYELTYTYGADYQRIKGVMKKNGALINTHYYFGSYEKDITTGVPDKHLHYIHTPAGLSAIVIRESGTDQYYYTYTDHLGSLLTLTAPNGTVILDQNFDAWGRLRHPANWDYVNVPAPTSYLYRGFTGHEHLTNFNLINMNGRMYDPVVGRVLSPDNFVQNPYSTQGYNRYSYVMNNPLKYTDPSGQVVFIIPQIGFGKNGFSLGLEIGVGIPGVLSASATAGYNFKSEKGYWSVQGSVYGIYGGYGSSGWFAGYGYRYAGLSIGVGYGANEGWNAGLSYGGTYNNFNGSAGIGWSQKGGFDWNITGGYTFNIEKPTHTKIGEYNLAGAPENGLKQRGGFDCLICASEYLDQMSNGRSYEDISAAVGDFYNPNAGTNTMEALRALYGENNVAGYAQISPLTIGRQLQSGNPAIMAQNNNHAIVPTRIEQWQKTYKSHLPKTYFKIKYMNPATGGFDHFKTNRTITIPTFIINFSR
;
A
#
# COMPACT_ATOMS: atom_id res chain seq x y z
N MET A 1 14.70 23.18 18.47
CA MET A 1 15.48 21.98 18.08
C MET A 1 15.35 21.79 16.58
N THR A 2 16.25 21.06 15.94
CA THR A 2 16.20 20.75 14.50
C THR A 2 16.33 19.25 14.27
N SER A 3 15.56 18.69 13.33
CA SER A 3 15.79 17.36 12.78
C SER A 3 16.27 17.49 11.34
N VAL A 4 17.21 16.64 10.93
CA VAL A 4 17.66 16.53 9.53
C VAL A 4 17.24 15.17 9.00
N GLY A 5 16.51 15.14 7.89
CA GLY A 5 16.09 13.91 7.23
C GLY A 5 17.24 13.22 6.46
N VAL A 6 17.01 11.98 6.03
CA VAL A 6 17.96 11.27 5.14
C VAL A 6 18.04 11.86 3.73
N ASP A 7 17.11 12.75 3.41
CA ASP A 7 17.02 13.62 2.25
C ASP A 7 17.77 14.96 2.45
N GLY A 8 18.45 15.14 3.58
CA GLY A 8 19.17 16.36 3.94
C GLY A 8 18.26 17.54 4.30
N LEU A 9 16.94 17.36 4.31
CA LEU A 9 16.00 18.45 4.61
C LEU A 9 15.94 18.71 6.11
N VAL A 10 15.84 19.99 6.50
CA VAL A 10 15.86 20.42 7.90
C VAL A 10 14.47 20.90 8.33
N THR A 11 13.92 20.28 9.36
CA THR A 11 12.70 20.75 10.06
C THR A 11 13.10 21.38 11.39
N THR A 12 12.58 22.58 11.68
CA THR A 12 12.85 23.28 12.95
C THR A 12 11.61 23.29 13.85
N TYR A 13 11.82 23.00 15.13
CA TYR A 13 10.78 22.96 16.16
C TYR A 13 11.05 23.97 17.27
N GLN A 14 10.01 24.72 17.63
CA GLN A 14 9.92 25.51 18.86
C GLN A 14 8.92 24.85 19.80
N TYR A 15 9.22 24.87 21.10
CA TYR A 15 8.43 24.19 22.13
C TYR A 15 7.89 25.22 23.12
N ASP A 16 6.75 24.92 23.73
CA ASP A 16 6.19 25.71 24.82
C ASP A 16 6.95 25.47 26.15
N VAL A 17 6.52 26.18 27.20
CA VAL A 17 7.10 26.06 28.55
C VAL A 17 6.92 24.69 29.21
N PHE A 18 6.10 23.80 28.61
CA PHE A 18 5.89 22.43 29.05
C PHE A 18 6.66 21.41 28.17
N GLY A 19 7.49 21.88 27.24
CA GLY A 19 8.26 21.02 26.33
C GLY A 19 7.43 20.38 25.21
N ARG A 20 6.21 20.88 24.95
CA ARG A 20 5.34 20.41 23.85
C ARG A 20 5.62 21.21 22.58
N PRO A 21 5.55 20.63 21.37
CA PRO A 21 5.66 21.39 20.13
C PRO A 21 4.65 22.54 20.10
N ALA A 22 5.13 23.74 19.79
CA ALA A 22 4.31 24.95 19.68
C ALA A 22 4.39 25.56 18.27
N VAL A 23 5.56 25.45 17.62
CA VAL A 23 5.76 25.85 16.23
C VAL A 23 6.62 24.82 15.51
N THR A 24 6.18 24.37 14.33
CA THR A 24 6.97 23.58 13.39
C THR A 24 7.21 24.41 12.12
N LEU A 25 8.47 24.52 11.72
CA LEU A 25 8.91 25.16 10.49
C LEU A 25 9.41 24.05 9.54
N PRO A 26 8.59 23.61 8.57
CA PRO A 26 8.97 22.59 7.61
C PRO A 26 9.97 23.12 6.57
N PRO A 27 10.70 22.24 5.88
CA PRO A 27 11.48 22.60 4.70
C PRO A 27 10.54 23.00 3.55
N ALA A 28 10.31 24.30 3.35
CA ALA A 28 9.31 24.83 2.40
C ALA A 28 9.77 26.08 1.61
N PRO A 29 9.18 26.35 0.42
CA PRO A 29 9.49 27.53 -0.42
C PRO A 29 9.25 28.88 0.26
N ALA A 30 8.18 28.95 1.06
CA ALA A 30 7.91 30.08 1.94
C ALA A 30 8.10 29.62 3.38
N ALA A 31 8.67 30.49 4.22
CA ALA A 31 8.77 30.26 5.66
C ALA A 31 7.38 30.44 6.32
N TYR A 32 6.47 29.49 6.06
CA TYR A 32 5.24 29.35 6.83
C TYR A 32 5.51 28.53 8.10
N SER A 33 4.68 28.75 9.11
CA SER A 33 4.77 28.07 10.40
C SER A 33 3.50 27.30 10.67
N ILE A 34 3.64 26.02 11.01
CA ILE A 34 2.55 25.22 11.58
C ILE A 34 2.54 25.51 13.07
N THR A 35 1.47 26.10 13.60
CA THR A 35 1.36 26.44 15.02
C THR A 35 0.49 25.43 15.75
N GLN A 36 0.88 25.05 16.95
CA GLN A 36 0.09 24.22 17.84
C GLN A 36 -0.20 24.98 19.13
N SER A 37 -1.47 25.12 19.46
CA SER A 37 -1.96 25.79 20.66
C SER A 37 -2.84 24.87 21.49
N TYR A 38 -2.99 25.21 22.77
CA TYR A 38 -3.75 24.43 23.74
C TYR A 38 -4.63 25.37 24.56
N GLY A 39 -5.85 24.95 24.87
CA GLY A 39 -6.78 25.73 25.69
C GLY A 39 -7.69 24.85 26.53
N TRP A 40 -8.21 25.41 27.62
CA TRP A 40 -9.24 24.76 28.43
C TRP A 40 -10.62 24.95 27.78
N ASP A 41 -11.43 23.90 27.78
CA ASP A 41 -12.83 23.93 27.34
C ASP A 41 -13.58 22.86 28.14
N LEU A 42 -14.42 23.31 29.07
CA LEU A 42 -15.19 22.46 29.99
C LEU A 42 -16.59 22.09 29.44
N ALA A 43 -16.90 22.47 28.19
CA ALA A 43 -18.18 22.16 27.57
C ALA A 43 -18.21 20.73 27.01
N GLY A 44 -19.41 20.12 26.99
CA GLY A 44 -19.66 18.87 26.28
C GLY A 44 -18.88 17.64 26.79
N GLY A 45 -18.32 17.68 28.01
CA GLY A 45 -17.50 16.59 28.57
C GLY A 45 -16.02 16.63 28.16
N ALA A 46 -15.60 17.63 27.40
CA ALA A 46 -14.20 17.97 27.24
C ALA A 46 -13.66 18.63 28.53
N VAL A 47 -12.33 18.68 28.65
CA VAL A 47 -11.61 19.46 29.65
C VAL A 47 -10.65 20.45 28.98
N TRP A 48 -9.99 20.03 27.90
CA TRP A 48 -9.06 20.85 27.14
C TRP A 48 -9.08 20.47 25.65
N TYR A 49 -8.47 21.30 24.81
CA TYR A 49 -8.27 21.03 23.39
C TYR A 49 -6.84 21.33 22.95
N SER A 50 -6.43 20.68 21.86
CA SER A 50 -5.33 21.15 21.01
C SER A 50 -5.90 21.70 19.70
N LEU A 51 -5.30 22.77 19.18
CA LEU A 51 -5.56 23.31 17.84
C LEU A 51 -4.22 23.34 17.10
N VAL A 52 -4.16 22.65 15.96
CA VAL A 52 -3.08 22.75 14.99
C VAL A 52 -3.57 23.64 13.85
N SER A 53 -2.88 24.74 13.62
CA SER A 53 -3.14 25.64 12.50
C SER A 53 -2.06 25.53 11.43
N HIS A 54 -2.46 25.41 10.17
CA HIS A 54 -1.54 25.21 9.04
C HIS A 54 -1.99 25.99 7.80
N PRO A 55 -1.30 27.10 7.43
CA PRO A 55 -1.62 27.85 6.22
C PRO A 55 -1.65 26.97 4.96
N GLY A 56 -2.68 27.09 4.13
CA GLY A 56 -2.83 26.29 2.90
C GLY A 56 -3.28 24.84 3.12
N LYS A 57 -3.72 24.49 4.34
CA LYS A 57 -4.19 23.18 4.77
C LYS A 57 -5.34 23.36 5.78
N PRO A 58 -6.12 22.32 6.10
CA PRO A 58 -7.15 22.40 7.13
C PRO A 58 -6.55 22.61 8.52
N ASP A 59 -7.03 23.62 9.24
CA ASP A 59 -6.84 23.67 10.69
C ASP A 59 -7.58 22.49 11.34
N VAL A 60 -6.98 21.91 12.39
CA VAL A 60 -7.51 20.74 13.10
C VAL A 60 -7.54 21.00 14.59
N LYS A 61 -8.75 20.97 15.15
CA LYS A 61 -9.01 21.14 16.58
C LYS A 61 -9.52 19.82 17.17
N ILE A 62 -8.89 19.38 18.26
CA ILE A 62 -9.20 18.11 18.95
C ILE A 62 -9.44 18.41 20.42
N TRP A 63 -10.59 17.97 20.94
CA TRP A 63 -10.96 18.08 22.35
C TRP A 63 -10.73 16.77 23.07
N TYR A 64 -10.27 16.87 24.31
CA TYR A 64 -9.91 15.74 25.15
C TYR A 64 -10.64 15.79 26.48
N ASP A 65 -10.95 14.61 27.01
CA ASP A 65 -11.47 14.46 28.37
C ASP A 65 -10.36 14.53 29.44
N LEU A 66 -10.75 14.32 30.71
CA LEU A 66 -9.87 14.39 31.88
C LEU A 66 -8.68 13.42 31.82
N VAL A 67 -8.78 12.30 31.08
CA VAL A 67 -7.72 11.29 30.96
C VAL A 67 -7.03 11.33 29.60
N GLY A 68 -7.21 12.43 28.84
CA GLY A 68 -6.51 12.68 27.58
C GLY A 68 -7.04 11.89 26.38
N ARG A 69 -8.28 11.38 26.44
CA ARG A 69 -8.92 10.70 25.30
C ARG A 69 -9.67 11.69 24.42
N GLU A 70 -9.52 11.59 23.10
CA GLU A 70 -10.22 12.43 22.12
C GLU A 70 -11.73 12.21 22.20
N VAL A 71 -12.52 13.25 22.45
CA VAL A 71 -14.00 13.19 22.51
C VAL A 71 -14.67 13.89 21.34
N ARG A 72 -14.00 14.89 20.75
CA ARG A 72 -14.46 15.61 19.55
C ARG A 72 -13.27 16.03 18.71
N ARG A 73 -13.48 16.06 17.40
CA ARG A 73 -12.58 16.63 16.39
C ARG A 73 -13.37 17.57 15.49
N GLU A 74 -12.75 18.66 15.11
CA GLU A 74 -13.25 19.64 14.15
C GLU A 74 -12.11 19.95 13.17
N THR A 75 -12.40 19.90 11.87
CA THR A 75 -11.43 20.13 10.79
C THR A 75 -12.04 21.13 9.81
N GLU A 76 -11.26 22.09 9.33
CA GLU A 76 -11.73 23.02 8.31
C GLU A 76 -11.91 22.33 6.94
N GLY A 77 -13.15 22.25 6.49
CA GLY A 77 -13.54 21.73 5.19
C GLY A 77 -13.43 22.76 4.07
N PHE A 78 -13.71 22.31 2.85
CA PHE A 78 -13.84 23.14 1.65
C PHE A 78 -14.72 24.37 1.91
N GLY A 79 -14.22 25.56 1.57
CA GLY A 79 -14.95 26.82 1.79
C GLY A 79 -15.16 27.17 3.26
N ASN A 80 -14.17 26.87 4.11
CA ASN A 80 -14.13 27.18 5.56
C ASN A 80 -15.33 26.62 6.36
N GLN A 81 -15.82 25.44 5.98
CA GLN A 81 -16.94 24.78 6.65
C GLN A 81 -16.43 23.82 7.73
N ALA A 82 -16.91 23.93 8.97
CA ALA A 82 -16.51 23.01 10.04
C ALA A 82 -16.99 21.56 9.78
N VAL A 83 -16.04 20.63 9.66
CA VAL A 83 -16.28 19.18 9.60
C VAL A 83 -16.08 18.61 11.00
N THR A 84 -17.13 18.05 11.59
CA THR A 84 -17.15 17.55 12.98
C THR A 84 -17.14 16.03 13.04
N GLN A 85 -16.45 15.50 14.05
CA GLN A 85 -16.52 14.11 14.47
C GLN A 85 -16.58 14.03 16.01
N VAL A 86 -17.39 13.11 16.56
CA VAL A 86 -17.59 12.94 18.00
C VAL A 86 -17.43 11.46 18.37
N GLN A 87 -16.89 11.18 19.55
CA GLN A 87 -16.83 9.83 20.11
C GLN A 87 -16.99 9.81 21.63
N THR A 88 -17.49 8.69 22.16
CA THR A 88 -17.76 8.50 23.60
C THR A 88 -17.21 7.18 24.10
N TYR A 89 -16.90 7.13 25.40
CA TYR A 89 -16.21 6.02 26.05
C TYR A 89 -17.04 5.41 27.18
N ASP A 90 -16.88 4.10 27.41
CA ASP A 90 -17.28 3.50 28.69
C ASP A 90 -16.25 3.80 29.82
N ALA A 91 -16.60 3.41 31.04
CA ALA A 91 -15.74 3.57 32.21
C ALA A 91 -14.42 2.76 32.15
N ARG A 92 -14.27 1.84 31.20
CA ARG A 92 -13.05 1.04 30.97
C ARG A 92 -12.18 1.61 29.84
N GLY A 93 -12.64 2.66 29.15
CA GLY A 93 -11.95 3.29 28.03
C GLY A 93 -12.25 2.71 26.65
N ASN A 94 -13.27 1.88 26.52
CA ASN A 94 -13.70 1.36 25.22
C ASN A 94 -14.53 2.43 24.48
N VAL A 95 -14.30 2.61 23.17
CA VAL A 95 -15.10 3.52 22.32
C VAL A 95 -16.48 2.90 22.06
N VAL A 96 -17.51 3.39 22.76
CA VAL A 96 -18.88 2.86 22.68
C VAL A 96 -19.75 3.56 21.64
N SER A 97 -19.37 4.77 21.22
CA SER A 97 -19.99 5.48 20.10
C SER A 97 -18.96 6.32 19.36
N SER A 98 -19.07 6.42 18.03
CA SER A 98 -18.26 7.29 17.18
C SER A 98 -19.05 7.69 15.93
N THR A 99 -18.98 8.95 15.52
CA THR A 99 -19.60 9.42 14.27
C THR A 99 -18.62 9.37 13.11
N GLN A 100 -19.15 9.32 11.89
CA GLN A 100 -18.40 9.79 10.72
C GLN A 100 -18.06 11.29 10.87
N PRO A 101 -17.09 11.80 10.10
CA PRO A 101 -16.94 13.21 9.80
C PRO A 101 -18.16 13.75 9.06
N TYR A 102 -18.76 14.85 9.53
CA TYR A 102 -19.95 15.45 8.93
C TYR A 102 -19.92 16.98 9.00
N LYS A 103 -20.58 17.66 8.06
CA LYS A 103 -20.94 19.08 8.18
C LYS A 103 -22.36 19.22 8.74
N ALA A 104 -22.65 20.39 9.32
CA ALA A 104 -23.98 20.69 9.85
C ALA A 104 -25.08 20.46 8.80
N GLY A 105 -26.11 19.70 9.15
CA GLY A 105 -27.23 19.35 8.28
C GLY A 105 -27.01 18.14 7.35
N GLU A 106 -25.84 17.50 7.36
CA GLU A 106 -25.60 16.28 6.59
C GLU A 106 -26.14 15.02 7.29
N THR A 107 -26.52 14.02 6.49
CA THR A 107 -26.79 12.66 6.99
C THR A 107 -25.47 11.92 7.17
N TYR A 108 -25.22 11.41 8.38
CA TYR A 108 -24.00 10.67 8.73
C TYR A 108 -24.33 9.40 9.53
N ILE A 109 -23.39 8.46 9.55
CA ILE A 109 -23.46 7.26 10.40
C ILE A 109 -22.89 7.55 11.79
N THR A 110 -23.60 7.06 12.80
CA THR A 110 -23.07 6.84 14.14
C THR A 110 -22.88 5.33 14.33
N THR A 111 -21.64 4.91 14.59
CA THR A 111 -21.31 3.52 14.94
C THR A 111 -21.28 3.39 16.45
N THR A 112 -22.02 2.41 16.97
CA THR A 112 -22.05 2.05 18.40
C THR A 112 -21.47 0.65 18.60
N THR A 113 -20.66 0.48 19.65
CA THR A 113 -19.97 -0.77 19.94
C THR A 113 -20.25 -1.26 21.36
N GLN A 114 -20.69 -2.50 21.48
CA GLN A 114 -20.82 -3.23 22.74
C GLN A 114 -19.58 -4.11 22.93
N PHE A 115 -19.14 -4.25 24.18
CA PHE A 115 -17.93 -4.99 24.54
C PHE A 115 -18.21 -5.99 25.67
N ASP A 116 -17.59 -7.17 25.60
CA ASP A 116 -17.61 -8.13 26.69
C ASP A 116 -16.75 -7.70 27.89
N GLN A 117 -16.66 -8.54 28.93
CA GLN A 117 -15.86 -8.28 30.13
C GLN A 117 -14.34 -8.20 29.87
N TYR A 118 -13.86 -8.63 28.69
CA TYR A 118 -12.46 -8.62 28.27
C TYR A 118 -12.16 -7.48 27.27
N ASN A 119 -13.05 -6.48 27.17
CA ASN A 119 -12.94 -5.35 26.24
C ASN A 119 -12.90 -5.79 24.75
N ARG A 120 -13.53 -6.92 24.41
CA ARG A 120 -13.65 -7.38 23.02
C ARG A 120 -15.02 -7.01 22.47
N PRO A 121 -15.12 -6.44 21.25
CA PRO A 121 -16.42 -6.11 20.66
C PRO A 121 -17.31 -7.33 20.49
N THR A 122 -18.59 -7.23 20.87
CA THR A 122 -19.63 -8.27 20.71
C THR A 122 -20.73 -7.85 19.74
N THR A 123 -21.00 -6.55 19.64
CA THR A 123 -21.95 -5.96 18.68
C THR A 123 -21.37 -4.67 18.17
N ILE A 124 -21.34 -4.47 16.86
CA ILE A 124 -21.03 -3.19 16.20
C ILE A 124 -22.27 -2.85 15.36
N ASN A 125 -22.99 -1.80 15.74
CA ASN A 125 -24.17 -1.31 15.01
C ASN A 125 -23.85 0.04 14.38
N SER A 126 -23.94 0.11 13.05
CA SER A 126 -23.59 1.26 12.22
C SER A 126 -24.81 1.83 11.51
N GLY A 127 -25.96 1.82 12.18
CA GLY A 127 -27.21 2.41 11.70
C GLY A 127 -27.65 1.80 10.36
N ALA A 128 -27.75 2.65 9.34
CA ALA A 128 -28.19 2.24 8.00
C ALA A 128 -27.22 1.27 7.29
N LEU A 129 -25.96 1.20 7.72
CA LEU A 129 -24.98 0.21 7.20
C LEU A 129 -25.10 -1.15 7.91
N GLY A 130 -26.08 -1.32 8.81
CA GLY A 130 -26.43 -2.58 9.44
C GLY A 130 -25.70 -2.85 10.77
N THR A 131 -25.87 -4.07 11.27
CA THR A 131 -25.27 -4.54 12.52
C THR A 131 -24.46 -5.81 12.28
N LYS A 132 -23.29 -5.85 12.92
CA LYS A 132 -22.31 -6.95 12.95
C LYS A 132 -22.26 -7.49 14.36
N THR A 133 -22.65 -8.74 14.57
CA THR A 133 -22.50 -9.44 15.86
C THR A 133 -21.25 -10.30 15.83
N ILE A 134 -20.60 -10.43 16.99
CA ILE A 134 -19.33 -11.13 17.16
C ILE A 134 -19.44 -12.02 18.41
N SER A 135 -19.21 -13.32 18.24
CA SER A 135 -19.15 -14.28 19.34
C SER A 135 -17.79 -14.95 19.42
N TYR A 136 -17.40 -15.33 20.65
CA TYR A 136 -16.11 -15.94 20.96
C TYR A 136 -16.35 -17.24 21.72
N ALA A 137 -15.85 -18.35 21.20
CA ALA A 137 -15.94 -19.67 21.83
C ALA A 137 -14.54 -20.29 21.95
N TYR A 138 -14.22 -20.80 23.13
CA TYR A 138 -12.94 -21.47 23.40
C TYR A 138 -13.16 -22.97 23.52
N ALA A 139 -12.46 -23.76 22.70
CA ALA A 139 -12.53 -25.22 22.73
C ALA A 139 -11.20 -25.82 22.28
N ALA A 140 -10.75 -26.89 22.95
CA ALA A 140 -9.52 -27.63 22.60
C ALA A 140 -8.23 -26.79 22.44
N GLY A 141 -8.13 -25.64 23.13
CA GLY A 141 -7.00 -24.72 23.02
C GLY A 141 -7.08 -23.72 21.86
N GLU A 142 -8.15 -23.77 21.06
CA GLU A 142 -8.42 -22.79 20.00
C GLU A 142 -9.49 -21.78 20.43
N LEU A 143 -9.33 -20.53 19.99
CA LEU A 143 -10.38 -19.51 20.00
C LEU A 143 -11.09 -19.51 18.64
N THR A 144 -12.35 -19.95 18.63
CA THR A 144 -13.28 -19.72 17.53
C THR A 144 -13.90 -18.33 17.68
N THR A 145 -13.78 -17.48 16.67
CA THR A 145 -14.50 -16.22 16.57
C THR A 145 -15.46 -16.27 15.40
N THR A 146 -16.74 -16.00 15.66
CA THR A 146 -17.78 -15.99 14.62
C THR A 146 -18.33 -14.58 14.47
N ILE A 147 -18.43 -14.13 13.22
CA ILE A 147 -19.00 -12.83 12.83
C ILE A 147 -20.23 -13.07 11.97
N THR A 148 -21.37 -12.53 12.39
CA THR A 148 -22.63 -12.57 11.65
C THR A 148 -23.04 -11.16 11.26
N THR A 149 -23.49 -11.02 10.02
CA THR A 149 -24.01 -9.79 9.42
C THR A 149 -25.28 -10.12 8.63
N LEU A 150 -25.96 -9.10 8.07
CA LEU A 150 -27.07 -9.32 7.14
C LEU A 150 -26.61 -9.87 5.77
N ALA A 151 -25.32 -9.79 5.45
CA ALA A 151 -24.75 -10.41 4.24
C ALA A 151 -24.55 -11.92 4.39
N GLY A 152 -24.06 -12.37 5.55
CA GLY A 152 -23.76 -13.77 5.84
C GLY A 152 -23.03 -13.95 7.18
N THR A 153 -22.57 -15.18 7.43
CA THR A 153 -21.76 -15.52 8.61
C THR A 153 -20.39 -16.03 8.20
N THR A 154 -19.36 -15.55 8.88
CA THR A 154 -17.98 -16.02 8.75
C THR A 154 -17.46 -16.45 10.10
N SER A 155 -16.56 -17.42 10.15
CA SER A 155 -15.90 -17.81 11.41
C SER A 155 -14.45 -18.16 11.19
N GLN A 156 -13.64 -17.93 12.22
CA GLN A 156 -12.24 -18.29 12.23
C GLN A 156 -11.87 -18.99 13.52
N LYS A 157 -10.95 -19.95 13.42
CA LYS A 157 -10.27 -20.54 14.57
C LYS A 157 -8.86 -20.02 14.64
N THR A 158 -8.42 -19.67 15.83
CA THR A 158 -7.06 -19.25 16.14
C THR A 158 -6.46 -20.14 17.21
N ASP A 159 -5.21 -20.55 17.03
CA ASP A 159 -4.47 -21.29 18.06
C ASP A 159 -4.05 -20.39 19.24
N ALA A 160 -3.45 -21.00 20.27
CA ALA A 160 -2.98 -20.27 21.45
C ALA A 160 -1.85 -19.25 21.18
N SER A 161 -1.21 -19.28 20.00
CA SER A 161 -0.25 -18.25 19.57
C SER A 161 -0.91 -17.07 18.87
N GLY A 162 -2.17 -17.22 18.44
CA GLY A 162 -2.96 -16.23 17.70
C GLY A 162 -2.99 -16.43 16.19
N LYS A 163 -2.47 -17.55 15.67
CA LYS A 163 -2.49 -17.86 14.23
C LYS A 163 -3.81 -18.52 13.84
N VAL A 164 -4.34 -18.14 12.68
CA VAL A 164 -5.59 -18.70 12.15
C VAL A 164 -5.36 -20.13 11.67
N THR A 165 -5.99 -21.13 12.29
CA THR A 165 -5.91 -22.56 11.89
C THR A 165 -7.04 -22.95 10.94
N SER A 166 -8.16 -22.23 10.97
CA SER A 166 -9.34 -22.46 10.12
C SER A 166 -10.04 -21.14 9.82
N SER A 167 -10.56 -20.97 8.61
CA SER A 167 -11.42 -19.84 8.21
C SER A 167 -12.57 -20.37 7.37
N THR A 168 -13.79 -20.00 7.70
CA THR A 168 -15.03 -20.48 7.09
C THR A 168 -15.89 -19.31 6.64
N ASP A 169 -16.33 -19.35 5.40
CA ASP A 169 -17.36 -18.48 4.81
C ASP A 169 -18.40 -19.33 4.07
N ASP A 170 -19.40 -18.70 3.45
CA ASP A 170 -20.47 -19.41 2.73
C ASP A 170 -19.98 -20.18 1.48
N GLY A 171 -18.70 -20.05 1.08
CA GLY A 171 -18.07 -20.84 0.03
C GLY A 171 -17.33 -22.08 0.52
N GLY A 172 -17.16 -22.25 1.83
CA GLY A 172 -16.54 -23.43 2.43
C GLY A 172 -15.58 -23.12 3.57
N THR A 173 -14.70 -24.08 3.88
CA THR A 173 -13.71 -23.95 4.97
C THR A 173 -12.29 -24.15 4.45
N LEU A 174 -11.46 -23.16 4.72
CA LEU A 174 -10.02 -23.16 4.51
C LEU A 174 -9.32 -23.58 5.80
N ALA A 175 -8.43 -24.57 5.72
CA ALA A 175 -7.57 -25.02 6.80
C ALA A 175 -6.14 -24.56 6.57
N TYR A 176 -5.47 -24.11 7.63
CA TYR A 176 -4.12 -23.55 7.61
C TYR A 176 -3.23 -24.35 8.55
N THR A 177 -2.02 -24.63 8.11
CA THR A 177 -0.98 -25.25 8.95
C THR A 177 0.28 -24.41 8.89
N TYR A 178 1.10 -24.48 9.95
CA TYR A 178 2.28 -23.64 10.12
C TYR A 178 3.51 -24.47 10.47
N PHE A 179 4.67 -23.95 10.12
CA PHE A 179 5.92 -24.37 10.73
C PHE A 179 6.09 -23.70 12.10
N SER A 180 6.96 -24.30 12.93
CA SER A 180 7.27 -23.83 14.29
C SER A 180 7.74 -22.36 14.34
N HIS A 181 8.46 -21.90 13.31
CA HIS A 181 9.04 -20.56 13.25
C HIS A 181 8.05 -19.42 12.95
N GLY A 182 6.80 -19.72 12.55
CA GLY A 182 5.87 -18.69 12.07
C GLY A 182 5.10 -19.12 10.83
N GLY A 183 5.85 -19.33 9.74
CA GLY A 183 5.34 -19.36 8.37
C GLY A 183 4.31 -20.44 8.04
N ILE A 184 3.46 -20.15 7.04
CA ILE A 184 2.46 -21.06 6.51
C ILE A 184 3.14 -22.26 5.87
N LYS A 185 2.77 -23.47 6.27
CA LYS A 185 3.20 -24.71 5.65
C LYS A 185 2.30 -25.11 4.48
N GLU A 186 1.00 -25.26 4.73
CA GLU A 186 -0.02 -25.59 3.73
C GLU A 186 -1.33 -24.86 4.03
N ILE A 187 -2.05 -24.52 2.97
CA ILE A 187 -3.43 -24.04 2.97
C ILE A 187 -4.27 -25.03 2.16
N LYS A 188 -5.40 -25.48 2.71
CA LYS A 188 -6.27 -26.50 2.12
C LYS A 188 -7.72 -26.06 2.06
N ASN A 189 -8.40 -26.39 0.96
CA ASN A 189 -9.86 -26.34 0.87
C ASN A 189 -10.37 -27.79 0.76
N GLY A 190 -10.96 -28.31 1.83
CA GLY A 190 -11.23 -29.76 1.96
C GLY A 190 -9.94 -30.59 1.83
N ALA A 191 -9.95 -31.56 0.91
CA ALA A 191 -8.78 -32.41 0.62
C ALA A 191 -7.74 -31.76 -0.32
N VAL A 192 -8.04 -30.60 -0.91
CA VAL A 192 -7.20 -29.99 -1.95
C VAL A 192 -6.25 -28.96 -1.33
N THR A 193 -4.93 -29.16 -1.47
CA THR A 193 -3.93 -28.14 -1.17
C THR A 193 -3.98 -27.04 -2.23
N ILE A 194 -4.36 -25.82 -1.82
CA ILE A 194 -4.45 -24.66 -2.72
C ILE A 194 -3.14 -23.86 -2.75
N ALA A 195 -2.40 -23.85 -1.63
CA ALA A 195 -1.06 -23.28 -1.55
C ALA A 195 -0.20 -24.01 -0.51
N SER A 196 1.11 -24.04 -0.73
CA SER A 196 2.11 -24.51 0.26
C SER A 196 3.40 -23.70 0.14
N SER A 197 4.20 -23.66 1.21
CA SER A 197 5.46 -22.91 1.22
C SER A 197 6.61 -23.70 1.83
N GLN A 198 7.83 -23.34 1.46
CA GLN A 198 9.07 -23.84 2.07
C GLN A 198 9.91 -22.66 2.57
N TYR A 199 10.68 -22.87 3.63
CA TYR A 199 11.51 -21.85 4.27
C TYR A 199 12.92 -22.37 4.53
N ASP A 200 13.89 -21.45 4.61
CA ASP A 200 15.23 -21.74 5.10
C ASP A 200 15.29 -21.81 6.64
N THR A 201 16.48 -22.09 7.18
CA THR A 201 16.75 -22.16 8.61
C THR A 201 16.56 -20.84 9.36
N TYR A 202 16.50 -19.71 8.65
CA TYR A 202 16.22 -18.39 9.20
C TYR A 202 14.72 -18.02 9.13
N GLY A 203 13.88 -18.93 8.64
CA GLY A 203 12.44 -18.70 8.46
C GLY A 203 12.09 -17.79 7.28
N ARG A 204 13.01 -17.60 6.33
CA ARG A 204 12.78 -16.84 5.08
C ARG A 204 12.22 -17.79 4.02
N GLN A 205 11.24 -17.35 3.26
CA GLN A 205 10.50 -18.23 2.34
C GLN A 205 11.29 -18.49 1.06
N ILE A 206 11.72 -19.73 0.83
CA ILE A 206 12.48 -20.14 -0.36
C ILE A 206 11.59 -20.69 -1.48
N GLN A 207 10.35 -21.08 -1.19
CA GLN A 207 9.37 -21.50 -2.21
C GLN A 207 7.93 -21.14 -1.81
N LEU A 208 7.12 -20.78 -2.81
CA LEU A 208 5.65 -20.74 -2.77
C LEU A 208 5.11 -21.61 -3.90
N THR A 209 4.29 -22.61 -3.61
CA THR A 209 3.57 -23.40 -4.62
C THR A 209 2.08 -23.08 -4.52
N ASP A 210 1.48 -22.60 -5.60
CA ASP A 210 0.07 -22.22 -5.72
C ASP A 210 -0.62 -23.10 -6.79
N ALA A 211 -1.82 -23.60 -6.51
CA ALA A 211 -2.53 -24.53 -7.39
C ALA A 211 -3.04 -23.93 -8.72
N ASN A 212 -3.01 -22.59 -8.86
CA ASN A 212 -3.37 -21.87 -10.08
C ASN A 212 -2.15 -21.23 -10.75
N ALA A 213 -1.22 -20.66 -9.97
CA ALA A 213 -0.06 -19.93 -10.47
C ALA A 213 1.25 -20.76 -10.54
N GLY A 214 1.28 -21.96 -9.98
CA GLY A 214 2.46 -22.84 -9.96
C GLY A 214 3.48 -22.48 -8.87
N ALA A 215 4.72 -22.95 -9.02
CA ALA A 215 5.79 -22.76 -8.03
C ALA A 215 6.65 -21.52 -8.31
N THR A 216 6.87 -20.68 -7.31
CA THR A 216 7.83 -19.57 -7.33
C THR A 216 8.92 -19.83 -6.28
N ASN A 217 10.18 -19.72 -6.66
CA ASN A 217 11.34 -19.92 -5.79
C ASN A 217 12.02 -18.57 -5.48
N TYR A 218 12.65 -18.48 -4.31
CA TYR A 218 13.32 -17.27 -3.84
C TYR A 218 14.68 -17.60 -3.21
N GLU A 219 15.68 -16.77 -3.48
CA GLU A 219 17.03 -16.87 -2.93
C GLU A 219 17.43 -15.55 -2.26
N TYR A 220 18.25 -15.63 -1.21
CA TYR A 220 18.59 -14.47 -0.39
C TYR A 220 20.10 -14.37 -0.12
N ASN A 221 20.61 -13.14 0.00
CA ASN A 221 21.95 -12.93 0.53
C ASN A 221 22.00 -13.05 2.07
N ALA A 222 23.19 -12.84 2.65
CA ALA A 222 23.42 -12.90 4.08
C ALA A 222 22.73 -11.77 4.89
N LEU A 223 22.39 -10.65 4.24
CA LEU A 223 21.67 -9.54 4.89
C LEU A 223 20.16 -9.79 4.97
N GLY A 224 19.61 -10.76 4.21
CA GLY A 224 18.17 -11.00 4.11
C GLY A 224 17.51 -10.43 2.86
N GLU A 225 18.32 -9.92 1.92
CA GLU A 225 17.85 -9.30 0.68
C GLU A 225 17.62 -10.34 -0.40
N LEU A 226 16.52 -10.20 -1.15
CA LEU A 226 16.11 -11.11 -2.23
C LEU A 226 17.05 -10.95 -3.43
N VAL A 227 17.89 -11.95 -3.70
CA VAL A 227 18.84 -11.91 -4.84
C VAL A 227 18.31 -12.61 -6.08
N THR A 228 17.44 -13.62 -5.95
CA THR A 228 16.84 -14.31 -7.10
C THR A 228 15.37 -14.62 -6.85
N GLN A 229 14.49 -14.31 -7.81
CA GLN A 229 13.11 -14.80 -7.85
C GLN A 229 12.86 -15.57 -9.15
N THR A 230 12.48 -16.84 -9.06
CA THR A 230 12.22 -17.71 -10.23
C THR A 230 10.76 -18.12 -10.26
N ASN A 231 10.03 -17.77 -11.31
CA ASN A 231 8.59 -18.06 -11.45
C ASN A 231 8.31 -19.50 -11.92
N ALA A 232 7.02 -19.85 -12.01
CA ALA A 232 6.56 -21.19 -12.41
C ALA A 232 6.88 -21.57 -13.87
N ASN A 233 7.19 -20.58 -14.72
CA ASN A 233 7.62 -20.78 -16.10
C ASN A 233 9.15 -20.90 -16.22
N GLY A 234 9.87 -20.97 -15.09
CA GLY A 234 11.33 -21.07 -15.03
C GLY A 234 12.09 -19.76 -15.30
N ALA A 235 11.39 -18.63 -15.42
CA ALA A 235 12.03 -17.34 -15.62
C ALA A 235 12.55 -16.76 -14.29
N ALA A 236 13.86 -16.52 -14.22
CA ALA A 236 14.55 -16.01 -13.04
C ALA A 236 14.90 -14.52 -13.18
N TYR A 237 14.67 -13.78 -12.10
CA TYR A 237 15.08 -12.38 -11.93
C TYR A 237 16.15 -12.28 -10.86
N ALA A 238 17.35 -11.88 -11.24
CA ALA A 238 18.42 -11.54 -10.31
C ALA A 238 18.33 -10.07 -9.91
N LEU A 239 18.57 -9.75 -8.64
CA LEU A 239 18.60 -8.39 -8.10
C LEU A 239 19.91 -8.12 -7.36
N THR A 240 20.41 -6.89 -7.45
CA THR A 240 21.60 -6.43 -6.72
C THR A 240 21.31 -5.15 -5.96
N TYR A 241 22.07 -4.91 -4.89
CA TYR A 241 21.85 -3.86 -3.91
C TYR A 241 23.11 -3.02 -3.68
N ASP A 242 22.94 -1.77 -3.28
CA ASP A 242 24.01 -0.95 -2.72
C ASP A 242 24.15 -1.14 -1.20
N ALA A 243 25.16 -0.52 -0.61
CA ALA A 243 25.43 -0.63 0.83
C ALA A 243 24.32 -0.03 1.74
N ALA A 244 23.31 0.63 1.18
CA ALA A 244 22.14 1.13 1.90
C ALA A 244 20.88 0.26 1.66
N GLY A 245 21.02 -0.91 1.02
CA GLY A 245 19.91 -1.83 0.72
C GLY A 245 18.98 -1.35 -0.39
N ARG A 246 19.44 -0.43 -1.26
CA ARG A 246 18.69 0.07 -2.41
C ARG A 246 19.08 -0.71 -3.66
N ILE A 247 18.13 -1.01 -4.55
CA ILE A 247 18.41 -1.84 -5.73
C ILE A 247 19.22 -1.09 -6.77
N LEU A 248 20.33 -1.68 -7.21
CA LEU A 248 21.16 -1.19 -8.31
C LEU A 248 20.76 -1.81 -9.65
N THR A 249 20.53 -3.13 -9.69
CA THR A 249 20.14 -3.83 -10.92
C THR A 249 19.03 -4.85 -10.70
N ARG A 250 18.29 -5.11 -11.77
CA ARG A 250 17.31 -6.19 -11.89
C ARG A 250 17.47 -6.80 -13.28
N ALA A 251 17.93 -8.05 -13.36
CA ALA A 251 18.27 -8.72 -14.61
C ALA A 251 17.47 -10.02 -14.79
N LYS A 252 17.09 -10.34 -16.02
CA LYS A 252 16.58 -11.66 -16.42
C LYS A 252 17.52 -12.27 -17.44
N ALA A 253 17.73 -13.59 -17.37
CA ALA A 253 18.53 -14.30 -18.36
C ALA A 253 17.96 -14.12 -19.79
N GLY A 254 18.81 -13.69 -20.73
CA GLY A 254 18.43 -13.40 -22.12
C GLY A 254 17.87 -12.00 -22.39
N GLU A 255 17.72 -11.15 -21.37
CA GLU A 255 17.27 -9.75 -21.50
C GLU A 255 18.34 -8.78 -20.95
N PRO A 256 18.39 -7.53 -21.44
CA PRO A 256 19.19 -6.49 -20.81
C PRO A 256 18.75 -6.26 -19.35
N ALA A 257 19.68 -5.91 -18.47
CA ALA A 257 19.34 -5.59 -17.08
C ALA A 257 18.68 -4.21 -16.98
N THR A 258 17.61 -4.11 -16.19
CA THR A 258 17.18 -2.82 -15.66
C THR A 258 18.22 -2.33 -14.65
N THR A 259 18.64 -1.08 -14.75
CA THR A 259 19.58 -0.45 -13.80
C THR A 259 18.97 0.81 -13.19
N TYR A 260 19.18 1.01 -11.90
CA TYR A 260 18.69 2.14 -11.12
C TYR A 260 19.88 2.95 -10.60
N GLN A 261 19.79 4.28 -10.67
CA GLN A 261 20.81 5.20 -10.17
C GLN A 261 20.14 6.19 -9.21
N TYR A 262 20.76 6.42 -8.05
CA TYR A 262 20.27 7.30 -7.00
C TYR A 262 21.12 8.56 -6.89
N ARG A 263 20.50 9.70 -6.60
CA ARG A 263 21.23 10.97 -6.41
C ARG A 263 22.14 10.86 -5.17
N ALA A 264 23.44 10.99 -5.39
CA ALA A 264 24.44 10.99 -4.31
C ALA A 264 24.56 12.35 -3.59
N SER A 265 24.10 13.44 -4.21
CA SER A 265 24.17 14.80 -3.65
C SER A 265 23.14 15.73 -4.30
N GLY A 266 22.92 16.89 -3.69
CA GLY A 266 22.03 17.94 -4.21
C GLY A 266 20.55 17.65 -3.95
N ASN A 267 19.68 18.33 -4.69
CA ASN A 267 18.22 18.21 -4.58
C ASN A 267 17.76 16.75 -4.77
N GLY A 268 16.94 16.25 -3.85
CA GLY A 268 16.46 14.86 -3.91
C GLY A 268 17.57 13.82 -3.70
N ILE A 269 18.57 14.11 -2.86
CA ILE A 269 19.56 13.12 -2.41
C ILE A 269 18.86 11.83 -1.93
N ASN A 270 19.46 10.69 -2.23
CA ASN A 270 18.93 9.34 -2.00
C ASN A 270 17.65 8.97 -2.77
N GLN A 271 17.05 9.88 -3.54
CA GLN A 271 15.98 9.57 -4.49
C GLN A 271 16.54 9.09 -5.84
N ILE A 272 15.69 8.54 -6.71
CA ILE A 272 16.11 7.98 -8.01
C ILE A 272 16.44 9.13 -8.97
N GLU A 273 17.64 9.11 -9.55
CA GLU A 273 18.03 10.04 -10.63
C GLU A 273 17.63 9.49 -12.00
N LYS A 274 17.88 8.20 -12.22
CA LYS A 274 17.82 7.57 -13.54
C LYS A 274 17.45 6.10 -13.43
N VAL A 275 16.66 5.61 -14.38
CA VAL A 275 16.41 4.18 -14.58
C VAL A 275 16.61 3.84 -16.06
N THR A 276 17.48 2.90 -16.36
CA THR A 276 17.60 2.35 -17.73
C THR A 276 16.88 1.01 -17.74
N GLY A 277 15.82 0.87 -18.52
CA GLY A 277 15.00 -0.34 -18.54
C GLY A 277 15.48 -1.39 -19.53
N PHE A 278 15.11 -2.65 -19.29
CA PHE A 278 15.43 -3.81 -20.14
C PHE A 278 14.97 -3.66 -21.60
N ALA A 279 13.90 -2.91 -21.86
CA ALA A 279 13.40 -2.62 -23.20
C ALA A 279 14.19 -1.52 -23.94
N GLY A 280 15.23 -0.97 -23.32
CA GLY A 280 16.00 0.17 -23.83
C GLY A 280 15.35 1.54 -23.60
N ASN A 281 14.23 1.60 -22.87
CA ASN A 281 13.65 2.87 -22.44
C ASN A 281 14.53 3.50 -21.35
N LEU A 282 14.54 4.84 -21.30
CA LEU A 282 15.34 5.60 -20.34
C LEU A 282 14.47 6.59 -19.56
N GLU A 283 14.40 6.41 -18.25
CA GLU A 283 13.68 7.26 -17.30
C GLU A 283 14.67 8.18 -16.55
N GLU A 284 14.36 9.46 -16.42
CA GLU A 284 15.20 10.46 -15.75
C GLU A 284 14.34 11.41 -14.88
N TYR A 285 14.80 11.69 -13.67
CA TYR A 285 14.06 12.42 -12.65
C TYR A 285 14.86 13.59 -12.07
N THR A 286 14.21 14.74 -11.91
CA THR A 286 14.77 15.91 -11.23
C THR A 286 13.88 16.34 -10.08
N TYR A 287 14.48 17.00 -9.08
CA TYR A 287 13.83 17.40 -7.84
C TYR A 287 14.16 18.85 -7.48
N ASP A 288 13.27 19.50 -6.75
CA ASP A 288 13.53 20.80 -6.15
C ASP A 288 14.28 20.68 -4.81
N GLY A 289 14.61 21.82 -4.21
CA GLY A 289 15.31 21.89 -2.92
C GLY A 289 14.52 21.34 -1.73
N TYR A 290 13.30 20.86 -1.95
CA TYR A 290 12.40 20.25 -0.95
C TYR A 290 12.14 18.78 -1.26
N GLY A 291 12.90 18.18 -2.19
CA GLY A 291 12.78 16.77 -2.57
C GLY A 291 11.51 16.44 -3.37
N ARG A 292 10.77 17.45 -3.86
CA ARG A 292 9.56 17.27 -4.67
C ARG A 292 9.95 17.14 -6.15
N MET A 293 9.24 16.34 -6.94
CA MET A 293 9.63 16.04 -8.33
C MET A 293 9.35 17.23 -9.26
N LEU A 294 10.38 17.76 -9.91
CA LEU A 294 10.23 18.80 -10.93
C LEU A 294 9.98 18.22 -12.31
N THR A 295 10.67 17.13 -12.69
CA THR A 295 10.46 16.48 -14.00
C THR A 295 10.44 14.98 -13.88
N SER A 296 9.51 14.35 -14.60
CA SER A 296 9.58 12.96 -15.04
C SER A 296 9.83 12.95 -16.54
N LYS A 297 10.97 12.41 -16.97
CA LYS A 297 11.30 12.22 -18.39
C LYS A 297 11.37 10.74 -18.68
N GLU A 298 10.70 10.29 -19.74
CA GLU A 298 10.87 8.95 -20.28
C GLU A 298 11.24 9.02 -21.77
N THR A 299 12.25 8.27 -22.19
CA THR A 299 12.72 8.22 -23.58
C THR A 299 12.40 6.85 -24.16
N VAL A 300 11.55 6.81 -25.19
CA VAL A 300 11.11 5.59 -25.88
C VAL A 300 11.35 5.76 -27.38
N ASP A 301 11.92 4.75 -28.04
CA ASP A 301 12.33 4.80 -29.46
C ASP A 301 13.16 6.06 -29.81
N GLY A 302 14.05 6.49 -28.89
CA GLY A 302 14.88 7.68 -29.03
C GLY A 302 14.16 9.03 -28.84
N ASN A 303 12.84 9.04 -28.60
CA ASN A 303 12.05 10.25 -28.42
C ASN A 303 11.83 10.53 -26.93
N PRO A 304 12.17 11.73 -26.40
CA PRO A 304 11.96 12.09 -25.01
C PRO A 304 10.55 12.63 -24.77
N TYR A 305 9.87 12.08 -23.77
CA TYR A 305 8.57 12.51 -23.28
C TYR A 305 8.76 13.07 -21.87
N ILE A 306 8.58 14.39 -21.70
CA ILE A 306 8.87 15.09 -20.44
C ILE A 306 7.56 15.65 -19.84
N THR A 307 7.24 15.21 -18.62
CA THR A 307 6.23 15.86 -17.77
C THR A 307 6.94 16.71 -16.72
N THR A 308 6.57 17.99 -16.62
CA THR A 308 7.12 18.94 -15.65
C THR A 308 6.04 19.35 -14.65
N TYR A 309 6.41 19.47 -13.38
CA TYR A 309 5.53 19.89 -12.30
C TYR A 309 6.05 21.19 -11.67
N ALA A 310 5.13 22.07 -11.28
CA ALA A 310 5.42 23.17 -10.37
C ALA A 310 4.51 23.07 -9.14
N TYR A 311 4.98 23.59 -8.01
CA TYR A 311 4.27 23.52 -6.73
C TYR A 311 4.01 24.90 -6.14
N ASN A 312 2.94 25.02 -5.38
CA ASN A 312 2.68 26.19 -4.55
C ASN A 312 3.60 26.21 -3.30
N ASN A 313 3.45 27.26 -2.49
CA ASN A 313 4.22 27.45 -1.26
C ASN A 313 3.96 26.39 -0.17
N TYR A 314 2.88 25.61 -0.30
CA TYR A 314 2.39 24.64 0.70
C TYR A 314 2.55 23.17 0.27
N GLY A 315 3.17 22.90 -0.88
CA GLY A 315 3.44 21.54 -1.37
C GLY A 315 2.50 21.00 -2.44
N ASP A 316 1.41 21.71 -2.79
CA ASP A 316 0.45 21.22 -3.79
C ASP A 316 0.90 21.55 -5.21
N ILE A 317 0.55 20.71 -6.20
CA ILE A 317 0.84 20.98 -7.62
C ILE A 317 0.10 22.25 -8.06
N ALA A 318 0.85 23.30 -8.37
CA ALA A 318 0.33 24.52 -8.98
C ALA A 318 0.16 24.38 -10.50
N SER A 319 1.00 23.59 -11.17
CA SER A 319 0.84 23.29 -12.61
C SER A 319 1.49 21.98 -13.05
N VAL A 320 0.98 21.43 -14.15
CA VAL A 320 1.55 20.29 -14.88
C VAL A 320 1.75 20.68 -16.34
N LEU A 321 2.91 20.40 -16.91
CA LEU A 321 3.18 20.51 -18.34
C LEU A 321 3.47 19.11 -18.88
N TYR A 322 2.68 18.66 -19.85
CA TYR A 322 2.77 17.33 -20.46
C TYR A 322 3.73 17.31 -21.65
N PRO A 323 4.16 16.12 -22.12
CA PRO A 323 5.14 15.98 -23.21
C PRO A 323 4.74 16.63 -24.55
N SER A 324 3.44 16.84 -24.79
CA SER A 324 2.91 17.55 -25.97
C SER A 324 3.04 19.09 -25.90
N GLY A 325 3.54 19.61 -24.77
CA GLY A 325 3.49 21.03 -24.42
C GLY A 325 2.10 21.54 -24.03
N PHE A 326 1.08 20.68 -23.91
CA PHE A 326 -0.17 21.03 -23.24
C PHE A 326 0.08 21.06 -21.72
N GLY A 327 -0.65 21.89 -20.98
CA GLY A 327 -0.50 21.95 -19.53
C GLY A 327 -1.72 22.49 -18.81
N THR A 328 -1.72 22.28 -17.50
CA THR A 328 -2.78 22.71 -16.59
C THR A 328 -2.24 23.57 -15.46
N ASN A 329 -3.05 24.51 -14.99
CA ASN A 329 -2.84 25.28 -13.77
C ASN A 329 -3.93 24.89 -12.76
N HIS A 330 -3.55 24.66 -11.50
CA HIS A 330 -4.45 24.26 -10.43
C HIS A 330 -4.50 25.35 -9.34
N ALA A 331 -5.70 25.65 -8.87
CA ALA A 331 -5.93 26.54 -7.74
C ALA A 331 -6.57 25.78 -6.58
N TYR A 332 -6.33 26.29 -5.37
CA TYR A 332 -6.77 25.72 -4.11
C TYR A 332 -7.45 26.80 -3.26
N ASP A 333 -8.29 26.42 -2.30
CA ASP A 333 -8.77 27.35 -1.27
C ASP A 333 -7.71 27.55 -0.17
N GLY A 334 -8.03 28.35 0.86
CA GLY A 334 -7.13 28.61 1.99
C GLY A 334 -6.74 27.36 2.78
N ASN A 335 -7.52 26.29 2.63
CA ASN A 335 -7.42 25.05 3.40
C ASN A 335 -6.86 23.91 2.51
N GLY A 336 -6.35 24.23 1.32
CA GLY A 336 -5.69 23.26 0.45
C GLY A 336 -6.62 22.35 -0.35
N TYR A 337 -7.93 22.63 -0.42
CA TYR A 337 -8.84 21.87 -1.28
C TYR A 337 -8.81 22.42 -2.71
N PRO A 338 -8.75 21.57 -3.77
CA PRO A 338 -8.69 22.07 -5.14
C PRO A 338 -10.01 22.77 -5.54
N THR A 339 -9.90 24.02 -6.02
CA THR A 339 -11.03 24.87 -6.40
C THR A 339 -11.22 24.95 -7.90
N THR A 340 -10.15 25.14 -8.69
CA THR A 340 -10.23 25.17 -10.16
C THR A 340 -9.03 24.52 -10.81
N ILE A 341 -9.27 23.92 -11.98
CA ILE A 341 -8.24 23.41 -12.88
C ILE A 341 -8.49 24.06 -14.25
N LYS A 342 -7.46 24.68 -14.82
CA LYS A 342 -7.49 25.38 -16.11
C LYS A 342 -6.32 24.93 -16.99
N ASN A 343 -6.32 25.32 -18.27
CA ASN A 343 -5.13 25.19 -19.13
C ASN A 343 -4.00 26.18 -18.75
N THR A 344 -2.81 26.04 -19.34
CA THR A 344 -1.59 26.81 -18.98
C THR A 344 -1.73 28.34 -19.03
N ASN A 345 -2.48 28.89 -19.98
CA ASN A 345 -2.72 30.34 -20.09
C ASN A 345 -3.95 30.80 -19.28
N SER A 346 -4.58 29.88 -18.53
CA SER A 346 -5.79 30.10 -17.73
C SER A 346 -7.03 30.58 -18.51
N SER A 347 -7.05 30.45 -19.84
CA SER A 347 -8.17 30.89 -20.70
C SER A 347 -9.30 29.87 -20.81
N VAL A 348 -9.02 28.58 -20.59
CA VAL A 348 -10.00 27.49 -20.60
C VAL A 348 -10.06 26.86 -19.22
N THR A 349 -11.21 26.98 -18.55
CA THR A 349 -11.51 26.21 -17.35
C THR A 349 -11.80 24.77 -17.73
N LEU A 350 -11.21 23.80 -17.05
CA LEU A 350 -11.49 22.38 -17.23
C LEU A 350 -12.47 21.89 -16.16
N TYR A 351 -12.29 22.36 -14.93
CA TYR A 351 -13.09 21.99 -13.76
C TYR A 351 -13.11 23.12 -12.73
N THR A 352 -14.27 23.28 -12.07
CA THR A 352 -14.48 24.13 -10.89
C THR A 352 -15.21 23.32 -9.83
N ASN A 353 -14.65 23.24 -8.63
CA ASN A 353 -15.32 22.68 -7.46
C ASN A 353 -16.36 23.68 -6.93
N THR A 354 -17.59 23.21 -6.66
CA THR A 354 -18.65 24.05 -6.09
C THR A 354 -19.27 23.45 -4.83
N GLY A 355 -18.80 22.29 -4.36
CA GLY A 355 -19.24 21.71 -3.10
C GLY A 355 -18.56 20.39 -2.78
N MET A 356 -18.18 20.24 -1.50
CA MET A 356 -17.82 18.97 -0.89
C MET A 356 -18.73 18.65 0.31
N ASN A 357 -18.81 17.39 0.72
CA ASN A 357 -19.40 16.96 2.00
C ASN A 357 -18.36 16.80 3.12
N GLY A 358 -18.80 16.47 4.34
CA GLY A 358 -17.91 16.25 5.50
C GLY A 358 -16.94 15.08 5.35
N LEU A 359 -17.17 14.18 4.39
CA LEU A 359 -16.24 13.11 4.02
C LEU A 359 -15.22 13.54 2.95
N GLY A 360 -15.21 14.80 2.51
CA GLY A 360 -14.31 15.28 1.45
C GLY A 360 -14.71 14.87 0.05
N GLN A 361 -15.98 14.50 -0.15
CA GLN A 361 -16.52 14.04 -1.43
C GLN A 361 -17.18 15.17 -2.18
N ASN A 362 -16.94 15.28 -3.48
CA ASN A 362 -17.49 16.33 -4.33
C ASN A 362 -19.00 16.16 -4.54
N THR A 363 -19.80 16.99 -3.86
CA THR A 363 -21.27 17.02 -4.01
C THR A 363 -21.71 17.83 -5.22
N ALA A 364 -20.91 18.81 -5.65
CA ALA A 364 -21.17 19.60 -6.85
C ALA A 364 -19.88 20.08 -7.53
N TYR A 365 -19.92 20.20 -8.85
CA TYR A 365 -18.84 20.79 -9.65
C TYR A 365 -19.37 21.33 -10.97
N ALA A 366 -18.61 22.19 -11.63
CA ALA A 366 -18.89 22.67 -12.98
C ALA A 366 -17.71 22.38 -13.91
N LEU A 367 -18.02 22.15 -15.19
CA LEU A 367 -17.05 21.88 -16.25
C LEU A 367 -17.00 23.03 -17.26
N GLY A 368 -15.91 23.12 -18.02
CA GLY A 368 -15.66 24.20 -18.98
C GLY A 368 -16.62 24.32 -20.16
N ASN A 369 -17.50 23.33 -20.34
CA ASN A 369 -18.63 23.35 -21.28
C ASN A 369 -19.88 24.10 -20.76
N GLY A 370 -19.79 24.73 -19.58
CA GLY A 370 -20.93 25.40 -18.94
C GLY A 370 -21.96 24.46 -18.30
N LYS A 371 -21.65 23.16 -18.16
CA LYS A 371 -22.49 22.21 -17.44
C LYS A 371 -22.10 22.16 -15.96
N THR A 372 -23.12 22.09 -15.11
CA THR A 372 -22.97 21.82 -13.67
C THR A 372 -23.46 20.40 -13.39
N SER A 373 -22.66 19.68 -12.61
CA SER A 373 -22.91 18.32 -12.16
C SER A 373 -23.15 18.29 -10.66
N VAL A 374 -24.04 17.41 -10.21
CA VAL A 374 -24.31 17.13 -8.80
C VAL A 374 -24.12 15.64 -8.56
N ILE A 375 -23.45 15.30 -7.45
CA ILE A 375 -23.37 13.93 -6.93
C ILE A 375 -24.04 13.91 -5.55
N ASN A 376 -25.13 13.15 -5.41
CA ASN A 376 -25.74 12.90 -4.11
C ASN A 376 -25.15 11.63 -3.50
N TYR A 377 -24.88 11.69 -2.20
CA TYR A 377 -24.38 10.57 -1.40
C TYR A 377 -25.36 10.29 -0.26
N ASP A 378 -25.67 9.02 -0.02
CA ASP A 378 -26.23 8.57 1.26
C ASP A 378 -25.08 7.85 1.99
N TYR A 379 -24.77 8.25 3.23
CA TYR A 379 -23.73 7.59 4.05
C TYR A 379 -22.36 7.49 3.36
N GLY A 380 -22.02 8.44 2.50
CA GLY A 380 -20.78 8.43 1.72
C GLY A 380 -20.78 7.53 0.47
N ILE A 381 -21.88 6.86 0.15
CA ILE A 381 -22.00 6.02 -1.05
C ILE A 381 -22.75 6.81 -2.14
N PRO A 382 -22.22 6.93 -3.38
CA PRO A 382 -22.91 7.63 -4.47
C PRO A 382 -24.28 7.02 -4.78
N LYS A 383 -25.29 7.88 -4.84
CA LYS A 383 -26.70 7.52 -5.08
C LYS A 383 -27.26 8.15 -6.36
N LEU A 384 -26.79 9.33 -6.75
CA LEU A 384 -27.24 10.02 -7.95
C LEU A 384 -26.08 10.77 -8.60
N PHE A 385 -25.91 10.61 -9.90
CA PHE A 385 -25.09 11.47 -10.74
C PHE A 385 -26.00 12.24 -11.69
N SER A 386 -26.06 13.57 -11.56
CA SER A 386 -27.01 14.41 -12.29
C SER A 386 -26.30 15.58 -12.99
N THR A 387 -26.51 15.69 -14.31
CA THR A 387 -26.04 16.80 -15.16
C THR A 387 -27.10 17.10 -16.21
N ALA A 388 -27.58 18.35 -16.26
CA ALA A 388 -28.73 18.74 -17.09
C ALA A 388 -28.55 18.41 -18.58
N GLY A 389 -29.34 17.45 -19.07
CA GLY A 389 -29.35 16.99 -20.46
C GLY A 389 -28.17 16.09 -20.86
N VAL A 390 -27.36 15.62 -19.91
CA VAL A 390 -26.14 14.82 -20.18
C VAL A 390 -26.10 13.52 -19.38
N GLN A 391 -26.44 13.56 -18.09
CA GLN A 391 -26.43 12.38 -17.21
C GLN A 391 -27.54 12.51 -16.16
N ASN A 392 -28.26 11.41 -15.87
CA ASN A 392 -29.15 11.31 -14.72
C ASN A 392 -29.25 9.83 -14.30
N LEU A 393 -28.23 9.38 -13.55
CA LEU A 393 -28.01 8.00 -13.15
C LEU A 393 -28.24 7.84 -11.65
N GLU A 394 -29.36 7.23 -11.26
CA GLU A 394 -29.66 6.84 -9.89
C GLU A 394 -29.17 5.41 -9.60
N LEU A 395 -28.63 5.22 -8.41
CA LEU A 395 -28.09 3.97 -7.87
C LEU A 395 -28.85 3.61 -6.59
N THR A 396 -29.44 2.42 -6.53
CA THR A 396 -30.11 1.89 -5.34
C THR A 396 -29.25 0.81 -4.72
N TRP A 397 -28.95 0.95 -3.44
CA TRP A 397 -28.05 0.06 -2.68
C TRP A 397 -28.81 -0.69 -1.59
N ASP A 398 -28.48 -1.97 -1.39
CA ASP A 398 -28.61 -2.59 -0.08
C ASP A 398 -27.41 -2.14 0.76
N TYR A 399 -27.58 -1.05 1.50
CA TYR A 399 -26.54 -0.47 2.36
C TYR A 399 -26.05 -1.43 3.45
N THR A 400 -26.83 -2.45 3.83
CA THR A 400 -26.44 -3.42 4.87
C THR A 400 -25.53 -4.54 4.35
N LYS A 401 -25.50 -4.73 3.02
CA LYS A 401 -24.60 -5.66 2.32
C LYS A 401 -23.57 -4.94 1.44
N GLY A 402 -23.75 -3.64 1.24
CA GLY A 402 -22.97 -2.81 0.32
C GLY A 402 -23.13 -3.20 -1.15
N ASN A 403 -24.26 -3.80 -1.53
CA ASN A 403 -24.50 -4.33 -2.88
C ASN A 403 -25.43 -3.40 -3.67
N LEU A 404 -25.07 -3.05 -4.91
CA LEU A 404 -25.91 -2.27 -5.81
C LEU A 404 -27.07 -3.15 -6.30
N THR A 405 -28.29 -2.90 -5.85
CA THR A 405 -29.48 -3.70 -6.22
C THR A 405 -30.19 -3.18 -7.47
N LYS A 406 -29.97 -1.91 -7.85
CA LYS A 406 -30.57 -1.30 -9.04
C LYS A 406 -29.74 -0.14 -9.57
N ARG A 407 -29.74 0.07 -10.89
CA ARG A 407 -29.39 1.35 -11.53
C ARG A 407 -30.47 1.82 -12.48
N LYS A 408 -30.77 3.12 -12.46
CA LYS A 408 -31.79 3.78 -13.29
C LYS A 408 -31.16 4.94 -14.05
N ASP A 409 -31.26 4.91 -15.37
CA ASP A 409 -31.01 6.07 -16.23
C ASP A 409 -32.35 6.75 -16.55
N TYR A 410 -32.51 7.98 -16.09
CA TYR A 410 -33.72 8.77 -16.31
C TYR A 410 -33.76 9.48 -17.68
N ILE A 411 -32.61 9.71 -18.34
CA ILE A 411 -32.55 10.32 -19.67
C ILE A 411 -32.96 9.30 -20.74
N LYS A 412 -32.46 8.06 -20.64
CA LYS A 412 -32.82 6.96 -21.56
C LYS A 412 -34.10 6.24 -21.14
N ASN A 413 -34.61 6.52 -19.94
CA ASN A 413 -35.66 5.75 -19.27
C ASN A 413 -35.38 4.24 -19.32
N ARG A 414 -34.23 3.85 -18.76
CA ARG A 414 -33.79 2.45 -18.67
C ARG A 414 -33.45 2.09 -17.22
N GLU A 415 -33.73 0.87 -16.85
CA GLU A 415 -33.55 0.35 -15.49
C GLU A 415 -32.99 -1.06 -15.56
N GLU A 416 -32.06 -1.37 -14.65
CA GLU A 416 -31.45 -2.68 -14.51
C GLU A 416 -31.33 -3.02 -13.04
N SER A 417 -31.82 -4.21 -12.67
CA SER A 417 -31.87 -4.71 -11.30
C SER A 417 -30.94 -5.90 -11.13
N PHE A 418 -30.38 -6.05 -9.93
CA PHE A 418 -29.33 -7.01 -9.63
C PHE A 418 -29.68 -7.85 -8.39
N THR A 419 -29.29 -9.13 -8.42
CA THR A 419 -29.40 -10.02 -7.25
C THR A 419 -28.06 -10.70 -6.96
N PHE A 420 -27.84 -11.05 -5.70
CA PHE A 420 -26.56 -11.58 -5.21
C PHE A 420 -26.80 -12.75 -4.26
N ASP A 421 -25.82 -13.64 -4.13
CA ASP A 421 -25.76 -14.60 -3.03
C ASP A 421 -25.17 -13.99 -1.75
N ASN A 422 -25.05 -14.80 -0.70
CA ASN A 422 -24.51 -14.35 0.60
C ASN A 422 -23.01 -14.01 0.54
N LEU A 423 -22.26 -14.60 -0.39
CA LEU A 423 -20.89 -14.20 -0.73
C LEU A 423 -20.84 -12.88 -1.51
N SER A 424 -21.98 -12.24 -1.75
CA SER A 424 -22.16 -11.04 -2.56
C SER A 424 -21.69 -11.19 -4.01
N ARG A 425 -21.75 -12.40 -4.58
CA ARG A 425 -21.48 -12.66 -6.01
C ARG A 425 -22.71 -12.36 -6.84
N LEU A 426 -22.55 -11.75 -8.01
CA LEU A 426 -23.66 -11.31 -8.86
C LEU A 426 -24.38 -12.49 -9.54
N LEU A 427 -25.59 -12.80 -9.11
CA LEU A 427 -26.40 -13.91 -9.66
C LEU A 427 -27.19 -13.52 -10.90
N THR A 428 -27.79 -12.33 -10.93
CA THR A 428 -28.61 -11.88 -12.06
C THR A 428 -28.40 -10.39 -12.37
N ALA A 429 -28.40 -10.04 -13.65
CA ALA A 429 -28.57 -8.68 -14.14
C ALA A 429 -29.79 -8.63 -15.07
N THR A 430 -30.81 -7.85 -14.71
CA THR A 430 -32.10 -7.83 -15.42
C THR A 430 -32.44 -6.42 -15.88
N VAL A 431 -32.28 -6.15 -17.17
CA VAL A 431 -32.79 -4.92 -17.80
C VAL A 431 -34.31 -5.01 -17.93
N ALA A 432 -35.03 -3.98 -17.49
CA ALA A 432 -36.50 -3.97 -17.50
C ALA A 432 -37.05 -4.23 -18.92
N GLY A 433 -37.93 -5.24 -19.03
CA GLY A 433 -38.53 -5.67 -20.29
C GLY A 433 -37.66 -6.62 -21.14
N LYS A 434 -36.52 -7.11 -20.62
CA LYS A 434 -35.62 -8.05 -21.31
C LYS A 434 -35.42 -9.33 -20.49
N PRO A 435 -34.97 -10.45 -21.12
CA PRO A 435 -34.49 -11.62 -20.38
C PRO A 435 -33.35 -11.24 -19.44
N ALA A 436 -33.32 -11.84 -18.26
CA ALA A 436 -32.21 -11.68 -17.32
C ALA A 436 -30.94 -12.38 -17.85
N GLN A 437 -29.79 -11.73 -17.69
CA GLN A 437 -28.51 -12.43 -17.69
C GLN A 437 -28.35 -13.10 -16.32
N THR A 438 -28.21 -14.42 -16.30
CA THR A 438 -28.09 -15.22 -15.06
C THR A 438 -26.74 -15.92 -15.02
N VAL A 439 -26.11 -15.92 -13.86
CA VAL A 439 -24.85 -16.61 -13.56
C VAL A 439 -25.05 -17.56 -12.39
N THR A 440 -24.48 -18.75 -12.48
CA THR A 440 -24.39 -19.69 -11.35
C THR A 440 -22.92 -19.93 -10.98
N TYR A 441 -22.66 -20.22 -9.72
CA TYR A 441 -21.29 -20.38 -9.20
C TYR A 441 -21.11 -21.68 -8.44
N GLU A 442 -19.93 -22.27 -8.57
CA GLU A 442 -19.42 -23.29 -7.65
C GLU A 442 -19.05 -22.66 -6.28
N PRO A 443 -18.92 -23.46 -5.19
CA PRO A 443 -18.37 -22.99 -3.92
C PRO A 443 -16.95 -22.40 -4.06
N SER A 444 -16.18 -22.89 -5.04
CA SER A 444 -14.84 -22.38 -5.42
C SER A 444 -14.81 -20.95 -5.97
N GLY A 445 -15.97 -20.31 -6.16
CA GLY A 445 -16.08 -19.02 -6.85
C GLY A 445 -15.99 -19.10 -8.37
N ASN A 446 -15.80 -20.29 -8.95
CA ASN A 446 -15.87 -20.49 -10.40
C ASN A 446 -17.30 -20.26 -10.90
N ILE A 447 -17.44 -19.63 -12.08
CA ILE A 447 -18.71 -19.60 -12.81
C ILE A 447 -19.02 -21.01 -13.31
N ALA A 448 -20.17 -21.57 -12.95
CA ALA A 448 -20.64 -22.86 -13.47
C ALA A 448 -21.40 -22.70 -14.79
N SER A 449 -22.17 -21.61 -14.94
CA SER A 449 -22.82 -21.21 -16.19
C SER A 449 -23.10 -19.70 -16.22
N LYS A 450 -23.19 -19.12 -17.43
CA LYS A 450 -23.56 -17.72 -17.67
C LYS A 450 -24.36 -17.63 -18.97
N THR A 451 -25.62 -17.20 -18.89
CA THR A 451 -26.62 -17.37 -19.97
C THR A 451 -26.25 -16.79 -21.33
N ASP A 452 -25.45 -15.72 -21.37
CA ASP A 452 -24.98 -15.11 -22.61
C ASP A 452 -23.59 -15.60 -23.07
N ALA A 453 -22.89 -16.41 -22.26
CA ALA A 453 -21.63 -17.06 -22.66
C ALA A 453 -21.85 -18.51 -23.12
N GLY A 454 -22.62 -19.30 -22.36
CA GLY A 454 -22.95 -20.69 -22.69
C GLY A 454 -23.56 -21.48 -21.53
N GLN A 455 -23.94 -22.73 -21.78
CA GLN A 455 -24.73 -23.53 -20.83
C GLN A 455 -23.93 -24.07 -19.64
N GLN A 456 -22.66 -24.42 -19.82
CA GLN A 456 -21.80 -24.94 -18.75
C GLN A 456 -20.32 -24.59 -19.00
N PHE A 457 -19.61 -24.18 -17.97
CA PHE A 457 -18.17 -23.93 -18.00
C PHE A 457 -17.43 -25.17 -17.47
N SER A 458 -16.28 -25.52 -18.07
CA SER A 458 -15.42 -26.62 -17.62
C SER A 458 -14.04 -26.10 -17.21
N TYR A 459 -13.45 -26.70 -16.17
CA TYR A 459 -12.20 -26.23 -15.55
C TYR A 459 -11.06 -27.23 -15.69
N HIS A 460 -9.83 -26.73 -15.70
CA HIS A 460 -8.63 -27.54 -15.86
C HIS A 460 -8.34 -28.37 -14.59
N PRO A 461 -8.14 -29.70 -14.68
CA PRO A 461 -8.10 -30.59 -13.51
C PRO A 461 -6.95 -30.31 -12.53
N ALA A 462 -5.83 -29.78 -13.03
CA ALA A 462 -4.66 -29.42 -12.21
C ALA A 462 -4.43 -27.90 -12.08
N LYS A 463 -5.35 -27.06 -12.57
CA LYS A 463 -5.30 -25.59 -12.45
C LYS A 463 -6.71 -25.13 -12.09
N LEU A 464 -7.05 -25.27 -10.81
CA LEU A 464 -8.41 -25.43 -10.28
C LEU A 464 -9.43 -24.38 -10.74
N ASN A 465 -8.98 -23.16 -11.03
CA ASN A 465 -9.84 -22.04 -11.45
C ASN A 465 -9.62 -21.59 -12.90
N ALA A 466 -8.71 -22.24 -13.65
CA ALA A 466 -8.46 -21.95 -15.05
C ALA A 466 -9.55 -22.57 -15.94
N LEU A 467 -10.27 -21.73 -16.67
CA LEU A 467 -11.31 -22.16 -17.62
C LEU A 467 -10.66 -22.99 -18.76
N ALA A 468 -11.19 -24.18 -19.00
CA ALA A 468 -10.76 -25.08 -20.07
C ALA A 468 -11.70 -25.05 -21.29
N GLY A 469 -12.97 -24.72 -21.09
CA GLY A 469 -13.94 -24.58 -22.18
C GLY A 469 -15.34 -24.19 -21.73
N ILE A 470 -16.21 -23.93 -22.70
CA ILE A 470 -17.63 -23.62 -22.51
C ILE A 470 -18.45 -24.56 -23.41
N ILE A 471 -19.41 -25.27 -22.83
CA ILE A 471 -20.33 -26.17 -23.52
C ILE A 471 -21.52 -25.36 -24.04
N ALA A 472 -21.87 -25.58 -25.31
CA ALA A 472 -22.86 -24.80 -26.06
C ALA A 472 -22.60 -23.28 -25.94
N PRO A 473 -21.43 -22.80 -26.43
CA PRO A 473 -21.11 -21.37 -26.43
C PRO A 473 -22.10 -20.59 -27.30
N THR A 474 -22.42 -19.35 -26.90
CA THR A 474 -23.26 -18.47 -27.71
C THR A 474 -22.43 -17.69 -28.75
N THR A 475 -23.11 -17.03 -29.69
CA THR A 475 -22.50 -16.11 -30.65
C THR A 475 -21.98 -14.79 -30.04
N ALA A 476 -22.10 -14.60 -28.71
CA ALA A 476 -21.49 -13.48 -28.01
C ALA A 476 -19.97 -13.62 -27.86
N LEU A 477 -19.47 -14.86 -27.83
CA LEU A 477 -18.04 -15.15 -27.75
C LEU A 477 -17.38 -15.00 -29.14
N PRO A 478 -16.11 -14.53 -29.22
CA PRO A 478 -15.37 -14.51 -30.48
C PRO A 478 -15.34 -15.89 -31.14
N MET A 479 -15.66 -15.95 -32.44
CA MET A 479 -15.59 -17.20 -33.22
C MET A 479 -14.18 -17.50 -33.75
N LEU A 480 -13.25 -16.54 -33.63
CA LEU A 480 -11.86 -16.68 -34.06
C LEU A 480 -10.99 -17.02 -32.84
N THR A 481 -9.98 -17.87 -33.06
CA THR A 481 -9.03 -18.24 -32.00
C THR A 481 -8.15 -17.04 -31.68
N GLN A 482 -8.07 -16.67 -30.41
CA GLN A 482 -7.19 -15.61 -29.92
C GLN A 482 -6.13 -16.20 -28.99
N ASP A 483 -4.87 -16.10 -29.39
CA ASP A 483 -3.73 -16.54 -28.60
C ASP A 483 -3.17 -15.33 -27.83
N VAL A 484 -3.20 -15.40 -26.49
CA VAL A 484 -2.62 -14.41 -25.59
C VAL A 484 -1.36 -14.98 -24.95
N THR A 485 -0.21 -14.40 -25.28
CA THR A 485 1.08 -14.70 -24.67
C THR A 485 1.39 -13.74 -23.54
N TYR A 486 2.27 -14.14 -22.63
CA TYR A 486 2.61 -13.39 -21.43
C TYR A 486 4.12 -13.23 -21.27
N THR A 487 4.52 -12.07 -20.76
CA THR A 487 5.91 -11.80 -20.38
C THR A 487 6.33 -12.72 -19.22
N ALA A 488 7.64 -12.83 -19.00
CA ALA A 488 8.16 -13.55 -17.84
C ALA A 488 7.79 -12.94 -16.47
N PHE A 489 7.22 -11.73 -16.44
CA PHE A 489 6.68 -11.09 -15.25
C PHE A 489 5.14 -11.12 -15.21
N ASN A 490 4.55 -12.08 -15.92
CA ASN A 490 3.13 -12.40 -15.96
C ASN A 490 2.24 -11.23 -16.40
N GLN A 491 2.70 -10.44 -17.38
CA GLN A 491 1.94 -9.36 -18.01
C GLN A 491 1.56 -9.75 -19.45
N PRO A 492 0.43 -9.29 -20.03
CA PRO A 492 0.06 -9.62 -21.41
C PRO A 492 1.08 -9.09 -22.42
N ASP A 493 1.77 -9.96 -23.15
CA ASP A 493 2.84 -9.57 -24.08
C ASP A 493 2.30 -9.29 -25.49
N LYS A 494 1.67 -10.31 -26.08
CA LYS A 494 1.14 -10.26 -27.44
C LYS A 494 -0.17 -11.02 -27.55
N ILE A 495 -1.12 -10.41 -28.26
CA ILE A 495 -2.41 -10.99 -28.68
C ILE A 495 -2.38 -11.20 -30.19
N THR A 496 -2.72 -12.39 -30.66
CA THR A 496 -2.95 -12.67 -32.09
C THR A 496 -4.30 -13.34 -32.31
N GLU A 497 -5.10 -12.80 -33.22
CA GLU A 497 -6.35 -13.42 -33.66
C GLU A 497 -6.13 -14.21 -34.96
N ASN A 498 -6.24 -15.53 -34.86
CA ASN A 498 -5.99 -16.48 -35.94
C ASN A 498 -7.32 -16.84 -36.65
N GLY A 499 -7.43 -16.44 -37.92
CA GLY A 499 -8.63 -16.59 -38.74
C GLY A 499 -8.37 -16.45 -40.24
N SER A 500 -9.31 -16.89 -41.07
CA SER A 500 -9.15 -17.07 -42.52
C SER A 500 -9.14 -15.77 -43.33
N GLY A 501 -8.09 -14.95 -43.17
CA GLY A 501 -7.64 -14.03 -44.21
C GLY A 501 -7.13 -12.66 -43.77
N GLN A 502 -7.40 -12.20 -42.54
CA GLN A 502 -7.02 -10.84 -42.08
C GLN A 502 -6.76 -10.79 -40.55
N PRO A 503 -5.75 -11.51 -40.01
CA PRO A 503 -5.50 -11.61 -38.57
C PRO A 503 -5.12 -10.25 -37.95
N TYR A 504 -5.66 -9.94 -36.77
CA TYR A 504 -5.19 -8.85 -35.92
C TYR A 504 -4.01 -9.30 -35.03
N GLU A 505 -3.04 -8.42 -34.83
CA GLU A 505 -1.91 -8.61 -33.93
C GLU A 505 -1.74 -7.35 -33.07
N LEU A 506 -1.67 -7.50 -31.76
CA LEU A 506 -1.30 -6.44 -30.83
C LEU A 506 -0.12 -6.90 -29.98
N THR A 507 1.00 -6.18 -30.06
CA THR A 507 2.20 -6.45 -29.26
C THR A 507 2.49 -5.27 -28.34
N TYR A 508 2.76 -5.53 -27.07
CA TYR A 508 3.12 -4.52 -26.09
C TYR A 508 4.64 -4.42 -25.90
N THR A 509 5.09 -3.30 -25.34
CA THR A 509 6.44 -3.13 -24.81
C THR A 509 6.33 -2.46 -23.44
N TYR A 510 7.19 -2.89 -22.53
CA TYR A 510 7.09 -2.59 -21.10
C TYR A 510 8.31 -1.80 -20.62
N GLY A 511 8.07 -0.81 -19.75
CA GLY A 511 9.10 0.01 -19.12
C GLY A 511 9.77 -0.67 -17.93
N ALA A 512 10.71 0.02 -17.27
CA ALA A 512 11.52 -0.53 -16.17
C ALA A 512 10.70 -0.85 -14.91
N ASP A 513 9.48 -0.34 -14.84
CA ASP A 513 8.45 -0.57 -13.81
C ASP A 513 7.40 -1.60 -14.23
N TYR A 514 7.59 -2.31 -15.35
CA TYR A 514 6.67 -3.31 -15.88
C TYR A 514 5.27 -2.76 -16.18
N GLN A 515 5.17 -1.46 -16.45
CA GLN A 515 4.01 -0.85 -17.07
C GLN A 515 4.18 -0.83 -18.58
N ARG A 516 3.06 -0.81 -19.31
CA ARG A 516 3.08 -0.67 -20.76
C ARG A 516 3.57 0.74 -21.08
N ILE A 517 4.50 0.84 -22.02
CA ILE A 517 5.02 2.13 -22.54
C ILE A 517 4.69 2.30 -24.02
N LYS A 518 4.40 1.18 -24.71
CA LYS A 518 4.08 1.15 -26.14
C LYS A 518 3.18 -0.05 -26.46
N GLY A 519 2.28 0.12 -27.42
CA GLY A 519 1.47 -0.91 -28.06
C GLY A 519 1.52 -0.75 -29.58
N VAL A 520 1.66 -1.84 -30.31
CA VAL A 520 1.72 -1.86 -31.78
C VAL A 520 0.62 -2.77 -32.32
N MET A 521 -0.40 -2.15 -32.94
CA MET A 521 -1.51 -2.86 -33.56
C MET A 521 -1.25 -3.06 -35.04
N LYS A 522 -1.46 -4.28 -35.55
CA LYS A 522 -1.40 -4.62 -36.97
C LYS A 522 -2.62 -5.40 -37.40
N LYS A 523 -2.90 -5.37 -38.70
CA LYS A 523 -3.84 -6.26 -39.37
C LYS A 523 -3.21 -6.79 -40.65
N ASN A 524 -3.20 -8.11 -40.82
CA ASN A 524 -2.55 -8.76 -41.98
C ASN A 524 -1.08 -8.30 -42.17
N GLY A 525 -0.35 -8.14 -41.06
CA GLY A 525 1.03 -7.63 -41.03
C GLY A 525 1.20 -6.11 -41.23
N ALA A 526 0.19 -5.40 -41.74
CA ALA A 526 0.23 -3.95 -41.93
C ALA A 526 -0.04 -3.22 -40.62
N LEU A 527 0.74 -2.16 -40.33
CA LEU A 527 0.58 -1.31 -39.16
C LEU A 527 -0.76 -0.53 -39.22
N ILE A 528 -1.55 -0.63 -38.15
CA ILE A 528 -2.73 0.23 -37.93
C ILE A 528 -2.31 1.49 -37.19
N ASN A 529 -1.88 1.35 -35.93
CA ASN A 529 -1.37 2.42 -35.10
C ASN A 529 -0.24 1.93 -34.19
N THR A 530 0.58 2.87 -33.74
CA THR A 530 1.44 2.73 -32.57
C THR A 530 0.91 3.66 -31.50
N HIS A 531 0.62 3.12 -30.33
CA HIS A 531 0.14 3.85 -29.16
C HIS A 531 1.23 3.86 -28.09
N TYR A 532 1.45 4.99 -27.41
CA TYR A 532 2.41 5.13 -26.32
C TYR A 532 1.69 5.56 -25.03
N TYR A 533 2.07 4.96 -23.92
CA TYR A 533 1.39 5.11 -22.63
C TYR A 533 2.32 5.77 -21.60
N PHE A 534 1.88 6.89 -21.01
CA PHE A 534 2.64 7.64 -19.99
C PHE A 534 1.70 8.18 -18.90
N GLY A 535 0.89 7.29 -18.30
CA GLY A 535 -0.03 7.61 -17.21
C GLY A 535 -1.21 8.48 -17.68
N SER A 536 -1.30 9.72 -17.21
CA SER A 536 -2.35 10.67 -17.65
C SER A 536 -2.10 11.30 -19.03
N TYR A 537 -1.04 10.90 -19.74
CA TYR A 537 -0.76 11.29 -21.12
C TYR A 537 -0.54 10.05 -22.00
N GLU A 538 -1.13 10.06 -23.18
CA GLU A 538 -0.99 9.01 -24.19
C GLU A 538 -0.73 9.63 -25.57
N LYS A 539 -0.07 8.89 -26.47
CA LYS A 539 0.18 9.32 -27.84
C LYS A 539 -0.17 8.24 -28.86
N ASP A 540 -1.05 8.56 -29.80
CA ASP A 540 -1.34 7.73 -30.96
C ASP A 540 -0.67 8.25 -32.23
N ILE A 541 -0.05 7.32 -32.95
CA ILE A 541 0.54 7.52 -34.26
C ILE A 541 -0.15 6.57 -35.24
N THR A 542 -0.92 7.13 -36.18
CA THR A 542 -1.60 6.40 -37.26
C THR A 542 -1.08 6.90 -38.60
N THR A 543 -0.64 6.01 -39.48
CA THR A 543 -0.02 6.38 -40.78
C THR A 543 -0.94 7.28 -41.60
N GLY A 544 -0.45 8.46 -42.00
CA GLY A 544 -1.21 9.42 -42.81
C GLY A 544 -2.20 10.30 -42.05
N VAL A 545 -2.24 10.19 -40.71
CA VAL A 545 -3.05 11.04 -39.82
C VAL A 545 -2.10 11.81 -38.90
N PRO A 546 -2.38 13.07 -38.52
CA PRO A 546 -1.61 13.77 -37.50
C PRO A 546 -1.57 13.01 -36.18
N ASP A 547 -0.40 13.01 -35.52
CA ASP A 547 -0.21 12.43 -34.19
C ASP A 547 -1.22 13.03 -33.20
N LYS A 548 -1.87 12.16 -32.43
CA LYS A 548 -2.84 12.54 -31.39
C LYS A 548 -2.19 12.44 -30.03
N HIS A 549 -2.24 13.54 -29.28
CA HIS A 549 -1.73 13.62 -27.92
C HIS A 549 -2.91 13.71 -26.95
N LEU A 550 -3.22 12.63 -26.26
CA LEU A 550 -4.37 12.53 -25.36
C LEU A 550 -3.94 12.86 -23.92
N HIS A 551 -4.70 13.70 -23.24
CA HIS A 551 -4.45 14.10 -21.86
C HIS A 551 -5.70 13.84 -21.03
N TYR A 552 -5.59 12.95 -20.05
CA TYR A 552 -6.67 12.58 -19.15
C TYR A 552 -6.61 13.46 -17.90
N ILE A 553 -7.57 14.38 -17.78
CA ILE A 553 -7.56 15.42 -16.75
C ILE A 553 -8.45 14.99 -15.58
N HIS A 554 -7.77 14.70 -14.49
CA HIS A 554 -8.34 14.16 -13.27
C HIS A 554 -8.46 15.22 -12.19
N THR A 555 -9.56 15.18 -11.48
CA THR A 555 -10.00 16.21 -10.55
C THR A 555 -10.62 15.54 -9.32
N PRO A 556 -10.90 16.31 -8.24
CA PRO A 556 -11.72 15.84 -7.12
C PRO A 556 -13.17 15.44 -7.48
N ALA A 557 -13.58 15.40 -8.75
CA ALA A 557 -14.82 14.77 -9.21
C ALA A 557 -14.60 13.43 -9.97
N GLY A 558 -13.42 13.20 -10.56
CA GLY A 558 -13.13 12.05 -11.42
C GLY A 558 -12.27 12.43 -12.63
N LEU A 559 -12.31 11.61 -13.67
CA LEU A 559 -11.97 12.05 -15.02
C LEU A 559 -13.02 13.09 -15.42
N SER A 560 -12.61 14.35 -15.57
CA SER A 560 -13.51 15.47 -15.87
C SER A 560 -13.31 16.07 -17.26
N ALA A 561 -12.11 15.92 -17.84
CA ALA A 561 -11.87 16.28 -19.22
C ALA A 561 -10.86 15.33 -19.89
N ILE A 562 -11.00 15.20 -21.21
CA ILE A 562 -9.98 14.65 -22.10
C ILE A 562 -9.59 15.77 -23.06
N VAL A 563 -8.31 16.14 -23.09
CA VAL A 563 -7.79 17.13 -24.03
C VAL A 563 -6.96 16.42 -25.09
N ILE A 564 -7.34 16.57 -26.36
CA ILE A 564 -6.62 15.98 -27.49
C ILE A 564 -5.90 17.09 -28.23
N ARG A 565 -4.56 17.04 -28.27
CA ARG A 565 -3.74 17.95 -29.06
C ARG A 565 -3.35 17.28 -30.38
N GLU A 566 -3.66 17.95 -31.49
CA GLU A 566 -3.30 17.56 -32.86
C GLU A 566 -2.67 18.77 -33.55
N SER A 567 -1.49 18.60 -34.17
CA SER A 567 -0.77 19.69 -34.86
C SER A 567 -0.64 21.00 -34.04
N GLY A 568 -0.47 20.88 -32.71
CA GLY A 568 -0.37 22.01 -31.78
C GLY A 568 -1.71 22.67 -31.37
N THR A 569 -2.85 22.18 -31.87
CA THR A 569 -4.20 22.69 -31.53
C THR A 569 -4.86 21.80 -30.48
N ASP A 570 -5.40 22.41 -29.41
CA ASP A 570 -6.09 21.70 -28.33
C ASP A 570 -7.60 21.57 -28.58
N GLN A 571 -8.10 20.34 -28.57
CA GLN A 571 -9.52 20.00 -28.56
C GLN A 571 -9.94 19.56 -27.16
N TYR A 572 -10.98 20.19 -26.61
CA TYR A 572 -11.42 19.99 -25.22
C TYR A 572 -12.72 19.20 -25.16
N TYR A 573 -12.69 18.05 -24.49
CA TYR A 573 -13.86 17.20 -24.27
C TYR A 573 -14.10 16.99 -22.78
N TYR A 574 -15.36 16.98 -22.36
CA TYR A 574 -15.74 16.90 -20.95
C TYR A 574 -16.51 15.61 -20.68
N THR A 575 -16.10 14.91 -19.63
CA THR A 575 -16.41 13.49 -19.38
C THR A 575 -17.35 13.29 -18.19
N TYR A 576 -18.17 12.25 -18.27
CA TYR A 576 -19.12 11.86 -17.23
C TYR A 576 -19.03 10.34 -17.01
N THR A 577 -18.82 9.94 -15.76
CA THR A 577 -18.59 8.55 -15.36
C THR A 577 -19.69 8.00 -14.45
N ASP A 578 -19.76 6.68 -14.31
CA ASP A 578 -20.52 6.02 -13.23
C ASP A 578 -19.70 5.93 -11.92
N HIS A 579 -20.26 5.27 -10.91
CA HIS A 579 -19.61 5.07 -9.60
C HIS A 579 -18.38 4.15 -9.63
N LEU A 580 -18.17 3.41 -10.72
CA LEU A 580 -16.97 2.59 -10.96
C LEU A 580 -15.87 3.37 -11.71
N GLY A 581 -16.21 4.54 -12.26
CA GLY A 581 -15.35 5.30 -13.17
C GLY A 581 -15.40 4.85 -14.63
N SER A 582 -16.43 4.11 -15.03
CA SER A 582 -16.68 3.79 -16.44
C SER A 582 -17.01 5.05 -17.22
N LEU A 583 -16.37 5.26 -18.38
CA LEU A 583 -16.58 6.44 -19.21
C LEU A 583 -17.88 6.33 -20.02
N LEU A 584 -18.96 6.97 -19.54
CA LEU A 584 -20.28 6.90 -20.17
C LEU A 584 -20.44 7.95 -21.26
N THR A 585 -20.29 9.24 -20.93
CA THR A 585 -20.65 10.34 -21.85
C THR A 585 -19.48 11.30 -22.04
N LEU A 586 -19.27 11.76 -23.28
CA LEU A 586 -18.38 12.87 -23.60
C LEU A 586 -19.18 14.01 -24.25
N THR A 587 -18.81 15.24 -23.91
CA THR A 587 -19.40 16.46 -24.49
C THR A 587 -18.33 17.38 -25.07
N ALA A 588 -18.69 18.10 -26.13
CA ALA A 588 -17.90 19.19 -26.71
C ALA A 588 -17.95 20.47 -25.83
N PRO A 589 -17.14 21.51 -26.12
CA PRO A 589 -17.09 22.76 -25.33
C PRO A 589 -18.40 23.57 -25.28
N ASN A 590 -19.36 23.29 -26.17
CA ASN A 590 -20.70 23.88 -26.14
C ASN A 590 -21.72 23.04 -25.33
N GLY A 591 -21.28 21.95 -24.69
CA GLY A 591 -22.13 21.05 -23.91
C GLY A 591 -22.94 20.04 -24.74
N THR A 592 -22.74 19.95 -26.05
CA THR A 592 -23.34 18.91 -26.92
C THR A 592 -22.68 17.56 -26.66
N VAL A 593 -23.47 16.50 -26.48
CA VAL A 593 -22.98 15.11 -26.39
C VAL A 593 -22.41 14.67 -27.74
N ILE A 594 -21.18 14.16 -27.73
CA ILE A 594 -20.47 13.67 -28.92
C ILE A 594 -20.16 12.17 -28.87
N LEU A 595 -20.18 11.57 -27.66
CA LEU A 595 -20.10 10.14 -27.46
C LEU A 595 -20.96 9.76 -26.26
N ASP A 596 -21.59 8.59 -26.37
CA ASP A 596 -22.49 8.00 -25.41
C ASP A 596 -22.22 6.48 -25.41
N GLN A 597 -21.84 5.93 -24.28
CA GLN A 597 -21.45 4.54 -24.07
C GLN A 597 -22.26 3.93 -22.93
N ASN A 598 -22.51 2.63 -22.99
CA ASN A 598 -23.09 1.90 -21.87
C ASN A 598 -22.52 0.49 -21.80
N PHE A 599 -22.38 -0.02 -20.58
CA PHE A 599 -21.78 -1.32 -20.29
C PHE A 599 -22.76 -2.17 -19.48
N ASP A 600 -22.80 -3.48 -19.72
CA ASP A 600 -23.49 -4.41 -18.82
C ASP A 600 -22.76 -4.55 -17.48
N ALA A 601 -23.29 -5.40 -16.59
CA ALA A 601 -22.70 -5.57 -15.26
C ALA A 601 -21.27 -6.12 -15.30
N TRP A 602 -20.89 -6.85 -16.35
CA TRP A 602 -19.55 -7.41 -16.56
C TRP A 602 -18.69 -6.57 -17.52
N GLY A 603 -19.11 -5.35 -17.84
CA GLY A 603 -18.32 -4.43 -18.68
C GLY A 603 -18.49 -4.62 -20.18
N ARG A 604 -19.39 -5.49 -20.66
CA ARG A 604 -19.63 -5.65 -22.10
C ARG A 604 -20.31 -4.41 -22.66
N LEU A 605 -19.71 -3.80 -23.70
CA LEU A 605 -20.29 -2.65 -24.38
C LEU A 605 -21.66 -3.02 -24.99
N ARG A 606 -22.66 -2.15 -24.78
CA ARG A 606 -24.02 -2.28 -25.32
C ARG A 606 -24.55 -0.93 -25.78
N HIS A 607 -25.54 -0.95 -26.65
CA HIS A 607 -26.07 0.24 -27.29
C HIS A 607 -26.69 1.19 -26.24
N PRO A 608 -26.26 2.46 -26.14
CA PRO A 608 -26.51 3.31 -24.98
C PRO A 608 -27.99 3.68 -24.78
N ALA A 609 -28.76 3.85 -25.86
CA ALA A 609 -30.16 4.29 -25.75
C ALA A 609 -31.16 3.19 -25.35
N ASN A 610 -30.89 1.93 -25.67
CA ASN A 610 -31.83 0.81 -25.50
C ASN A 610 -31.27 -0.34 -24.63
N TRP A 611 -29.95 -0.37 -24.39
CA TRP A 611 -29.19 -1.40 -23.68
C TRP A 611 -29.25 -2.77 -24.37
N ASP A 612 -29.14 -2.80 -25.70
CA ASP A 612 -29.06 -4.01 -26.52
C ASP A 612 -27.62 -4.29 -27.00
N TYR A 613 -27.30 -5.57 -27.23
CA TYR A 613 -26.00 -6.00 -27.78
C TYR A 613 -25.94 -5.99 -29.32
N VAL A 614 -26.94 -5.40 -29.98
CA VAL A 614 -27.08 -5.33 -31.44
C VAL A 614 -26.94 -3.88 -31.90
N ASN A 615 -26.25 -3.66 -33.03
CA ASN A 615 -25.98 -2.33 -33.59
C ASN A 615 -25.31 -1.36 -32.61
N VAL A 616 -24.49 -1.88 -31.69
CA VAL A 616 -23.75 -1.10 -30.70
C VAL A 616 -22.87 -0.07 -31.41
N PRO A 617 -23.04 1.24 -31.18
CA PRO A 617 -22.20 2.26 -31.79
C PRO A 617 -20.75 2.06 -31.37
N ALA A 618 -19.83 2.01 -32.34
CA ALA A 618 -18.41 1.97 -32.06
C ALA A 618 -17.96 3.31 -31.43
N PRO A 619 -17.11 3.30 -30.38
CA PRO A 619 -16.43 4.50 -29.92
C PRO A 619 -15.58 5.13 -31.03
N THR A 620 -15.18 6.39 -30.85
CA THR A 620 -14.21 7.03 -31.74
C THR A 620 -12.89 6.23 -31.72
N SER A 621 -12.23 6.10 -32.88
CA SER A 621 -11.09 5.18 -33.06
C SER A 621 -9.85 5.46 -32.18
N TYR A 622 -9.81 6.63 -31.54
CA TYR A 622 -8.76 7.08 -30.63
C TYR A 622 -9.18 7.07 -29.15
N LEU A 623 -10.45 6.73 -28.83
CA LEU A 623 -10.90 6.63 -27.44
C LEU A 623 -11.02 5.16 -27.05
N TYR A 624 -9.94 4.66 -26.45
CA TYR A 624 -9.87 3.28 -25.97
C TYR A 624 -10.51 3.11 -24.58
N ARG A 625 -10.75 4.20 -23.83
CA ARG A 625 -11.19 4.13 -22.42
C ARG A 625 -12.70 3.91 -22.30
N GLY A 626 -13.10 2.89 -21.53
CA GLY A 626 -14.50 2.47 -21.34
C GLY A 626 -14.83 2.07 -19.91
N PHE A 627 -15.24 0.81 -19.70
CA PHE A 627 -15.63 0.23 -18.42
C PHE A 627 -14.51 0.37 -17.37
N THR A 628 -14.84 0.90 -16.19
CA THR A 628 -13.88 1.19 -15.10
C THR A 628 -12.66 2.05 -15.48
N GLY A 629 -12.71 2.75 -16.63
CA GLY A 629 -11.58 3.52 -17.17
C GLY A 629 -10.55 2.69 -17.95
N HIS A 630 -10.81 1.40 -18.18
CA HIS A 630 -9.89 0.47 -18.85
C HIS A 630 -9.96 0.53 -20.36
N GLU A 631 -8.93 -0.03 -20.98
CA GLU A 631 -8.71 -0.01 -22.43
C GLU A 631 -9.51 -1.14 -23.10
N HIS A 632 -10.52 -0.77 -23.88
CA HIS A 632 -11.33 -1.69 -24.67
C HIS A 632 -10.63 -2.05 -25.98
N LEU A 633 -10.19 -3.30 -26.07
CA LEU A 633 -9.59 -3.86 -27.27
C LEU A 633 -10.70 -4.39 -28.19
N THR A 634 -11.48 -3.48 -28.78
CA THR A 634 -12.66 -3.80 -29.60
C THR A 634 -12.39 -4.73 -30.78
N ASN A 635 -11.16 -4.72 -31.34
CA ASN A 635 -10.73 -5.67 -32.37
C ASN A 635 -10.71 -7.14 -31.88
N PHE A 636 -10.58 -7.36 -30.57
CA PHE A 636 -10.50 -8.68 -29.95
C PHE A 636 -11.71 -8.99 -29.05
N ASN A 637 -12.61 -8.02 -28.80
CA ASN A 637 -13.67 -8.08 -27.77
C ASN A 637 -13.16 -8.29 -26.33
N LEU A 638 -11.90 -7.97 -26.05
CA LEU A 638 -11.28 -8.03 -24.72
C LEU A 638 -11.19 -6.64 -24.09
N ILE A 639 -11.04 -6.59 -22.76
CA ILE A 639 -10.65 -5.39 -22.02
C ILE A 639 -9.27 -5.64 -21.41
N ASN A 640 -8.34 -4.73 -21.64
CA ASN A 640 -7.02 -4.78 -21.00
C ASN A 640 -7.11 -4.07 -19.63
N MET A 641 -7.05 -4.86 -18.56
CA MET A 641 -7.06 -4.38 -17.18
C MET A 641 -5.65 -4.04 -16.68
N ASN A 642 -4.72 -3.72 -17.60
CA ASN A 642 -3.28 -3.59 -17.41
C ASN A 642 -2.60 -4.92 -17.01
N GLY A 643 -2.76 -5.35 -15.76
CA GLY A 643 -2.14 -6.56 -15.21
C GLY A 643 -2.57 -7.87 -15.87
N ARG A 644 -3.79 -7.89 -16.43
CA ARG A 644 -4.45 -9.08 -16.99
C ARG A 644 -5.37 -8.68 -18.14
N MET A 645 -5.55 -9.59 -19.09
CA MET A 645 -6.65 -9.52 -20.06
C MET A 645 -7.93 -10.03 -19.43
N TYR A 646 -9.06 -9.39 -19.77
CA TYR A 646 -10.39 -9.73 -19.28
C TYR A 646 -11.37 -9.90 -20.44
N ASP A 647 -12.17 -10.96 -20.37
CA ASP A 647 -13.29 -11.18 -21.29
C ASP A 647 -14.61 -10.82 -20.57
N PRO A 648 -15.34 -9.78 -21.01
CA PRO A 648 -16.59 -9.35 -20.39
C PRO A 648 -17.78 -10.27 -20.67
N VAL A 649 -17.73 -11.12 -21.70
CA VAL A 649 -18.77 -12.10 -22.01
C VAL A 649 -18.61 -13.31 -21.08
N VAL A 650 -17.40 -13.84 -20.95
CA VAL A 650 -17.05 -14.92 -20.02
C VAL A 650 -17.14 -14.44 -18.56
N GLY A 651 -16.87 -13.16 -18.30
CA GLY A 651 -16.88 -12.54 -16.98
C GLY A 651 -15.63 -12.87 -16.16
N ARG A 652 -14.50 -13.21 -16.79
CA ARG A 652 -13.27 -13.68 -16.13
C ARG A 652 -12.00 -13.10 -16.76
N VAL A 653 -10.94 -13.06 -15.97
CA VAL A 653 -9.59 -12.75 -16.45
C VAL A 653 -8.93 -13.99 -17.06
N LEU A 654 -8.05 -13.79 -18.05
CA LEU A 654 -7.42 -14.86 -18.85
C LEU A 654 -6.11 -15.40 -18.25
N SER A 655 -5.73 -14.90 -17.07
CA SER A 655 -4.52 -15.28 -16.32
C SER A 655 -4.82 -15.27 -14.82
N PRO A 656 -4.11 -16.07 -14.01
CA PRO A 656 -4.24 -15.97 -12.57
C PRO A 656 -3.73 -14.59 -12.12
N ASP A 657 -4.35 -14.04 -11.09
CA ASP A 657 -3.79 -12.92 -10.33
C ASP A 657 -2.35 -13.23 -9.91
N ASN A 658 -1.52 -12.22 -9.67
CA ASN A 658 -0.23 -12.39 -9.00
C ASN A 658 -0.37 -12.40 -7.46
N PHE A 659 -1.53 -11.97 -6.90
CA PHE A 659 -1.75 -11.86 -5.45
C PHE A 659 -3.02 -12.60 -4.95
N VAL A 660 -2.99 -13.04 -3.70
CA VAL A 660 -4.19 -13.50 -2.96
C VAL A 660 -4.70 -12.30 -2.16
N GLN A 661 -5.80 -11.70 -2.61
CA GLN A 661 -6.27 -10.41 -2.08
C GLN A 661 -7.02 -10.54 -0.74
N ASN A 662 -7.66 -11.68 -0.49
CA ASN A 662 -8.26 -12.02 0.79
C ASN A 662 -7.85 -13.45 1.18
N PRO A 663 -6.71 -13.62 1.88
CA PRO A 663 -6.15 -14.93 2.18
C PRO A 663 -6.97 -15.76 3.17
N TYR A 664 -8.11 -15.25 3.64
CA TYR A 664 -9.00 -15.90 4.59
C TYR A 664 -10.38 -16.26 4.01
N SER A 665 -10.72 -15.80 2.81
CA SER A 665 -11.97 -16.15 2.12
C SER A 665 -11.71 -17.15 1.01
N THR A 666 -12.65 -18.07 0.80
CA THR A 666 -12.63 -19.04 -0.30
C THR A 666 -12.54 -18.34 -1.68
N GLN A 667 -13.20 -17.19 -1.83
CA GLN A 667 -13.13 -16.39 -3.06
C GLN A 667 -11.74 -15.81 -3.34
N GLY A 668 -10.95 -15.50 -2.30
CA GLY A 668 -9.63 -14.87 -2.46
C GLY A 668 -8.60 -15.76 -3.16
N TYR A 669 -8.79 -17.09 -3.11
CA TYR A 669 -7.97 -18.07 -3.83
C TYR A 669 -8.44 -18.35 -5.25
N ASN A 670 -9.60 -17.81 -5.67
CA ASN A 670 -10.01 -17.86 -7.07
C ASN A 670 -9.31 -16.76 -7.88
N ARG A 671 -8.05 -17.03 -8.22
CA ARG A 671 -7.13 -16.13 -8.94
C ARG A 671 -7.62 -15.69 -10.33
N TYR A 672 -8.65 -16.33 -10.87
CA TYR A 672 -9.25 -16.04 -12.18
C TYR A 672 -10.63 -15.37 -12.10
N SER A 673 -11.14 -15.06 -10.90
CA SER A 673 -12.36 -14.27 -10.74
C SER A 673 -12.04 -12.79 -10.98
N TYR A 674 -12.87 -12.09 -11.76
CA TYR A 674 -12.80 -10.63 -11.79
C TYR A 674 -13.52 -10.09 -10.56
N VAL A 675 -12.80 -9.32 -9.76
CA VAL A 675 -13.31 -8.61 -8.57
C VAL A 675 -14.22 -9.44 -7.67
N MET A 676 -13.80 -10.64 -7.26
CA MET A 676 -14.57 -11.56 -6.40
C MET A 676 -16.01 -11.78 -6.90
N ASN A 677 -16.20 -11.79 -8.23
CA ASN A 677 -17.49 -11.93 -8.91
C ASN A 677 -18.54 -10.84 -8.57
N ASN A 678 -18.13 -9.64 -8.12
CA ASN A 678 -19.03 -8.48 -7.92
C ASN A 678 -18.54 -7.22 -8.66
N PRO A 679 -18.71 -7.17 -10.00
CA PRO A 679 -18.27 -6.06 -10.86
C PRO A 679 -19.07 -4.75 -10.70
N LEU A 680 -20.05 -4.71 -9.78
CA LEU A 680 -20.85 -3.53 -9.47
C LEU A 680 -20.43 -2.83 -8.17
N LYS A 681 -19.68 -3.53 -7.31
CA LYS A 681 -19.23 -3.06 -5.99
C LYS A 681 -17.73 -2.78 -5.94
N TYR A 682 -16.97 -3.39 -6.84
CA TYR A 682 -15.52 -3.47 -6.79
C TYR A 682 -14.93 -3.19 -8.18
N THR A 683 -13.72 -2.64 -8.21
CA THR A 683 -12.93 -2.48 -9.43
C THR A 683 -11.56 -3.12 -9.24
N ASP A 684 -10.91 -3.52 -10.33
CA ASP A 684 -9.48 -3.87 -10.31
C ASP A 684 -8.76 -2.99 -11.32
N PRO A 685 -8.34 -1.78 -10.90
CA PRO A 685 -7.67 -0.85 -11.79
C PRO A 685 -6.28 -1.34 -12.24
N SER A 686 -5.61 -2.20 -11.44
CA SER A 686 -4.27 -2.73 -11.76
C SER A 686 -4.29 -4.03 -12.53
N GLY A 687 -5.42 -4.72 -12.58
CA GLY A 687 -5.48 -6.11 -13.03
C GLY A 687 -4.76 -7.04 -12.07
N GLN A 688 -4.58 -6.67 -10.80
CA GLN A 688 -3.85 -7.43 -9.77
C GLN A 688 -4.38 -7.22 -8.34
N VAL A 689 -5.10 -6.13 -8.07
CA VAL A 689 -5.55 -5.77 -6.73
C VAL A 689 -6.97 -5.23 -6.81
N VAL A 690 -7.91 -5.96 -6.21
CA VAL A 690 -9.28 -5.49 -6.08
C VAL A 690 -9.35 -4.33 -5.10
N PHE A 691 -9.83 -3.20 -5.62
CA PHE A 691 -10.23 -2.05 -4.84
C PHE A 691 -11.73 -2.10 -4.60
N ILE A 692 -12.10 -1.81 -3.36
CA ILE A 692 -13.50 -1.72 -2.96
C ILE A 692 -13.94 -0.29 -3.17
N ILE A 693 -15.03 -0.08 -3.93
CA ILE A 693 -15.71 1.23 -3.94
C ILE A 693 -16.11 1.47 -2.49
N PRO A 694 -15.63 2.53 -1.82
CA PRO A 694 -15.51 2.46 -0.38
C PRO A 694 -16.88 2.29 0.27
N GLN A 695 -17.06 1.12 0.88
CA GLN A 695 -18.02 0.89 1.93
C GLN A 695 -17.31 1.28 3.23
N ILE A 696 -17.99 1.95 4.14
CA ILE A 696 -17.37 2.32 5.42
C ILE A 696 -17.12 1.06 6.23
N GLY A 697 -15.84 0.73 6.41
CA GLY A 697 -15.38 -0.34 7.28
C GLY A 697 -15.33 0.09 8.74
N PHE A 698 -15.60 -0.85 9.65
CA PHE A 698 -15.77 -0.56 11.07
C PHE A 698 -14.59 -1.11 11.89
N GLY A 699 -13.57 -0.26 12.05
CA GLY A 699 -12.47 -0.48 12.99
C GLY A 699 -12.94 -0.51 14.45
N LYS A 700 -12.17 -1.21 15.32
CA LYS A 700 -12.55 -1.42 16.73
C LYS A 700 -12.60 -0.16 17.60
N ASN A 701 -12.01 0.95 17.16
CA ASN A 701 -11.70 2.13 17.99
C ASN A 701 -12.38 3.42 17.50
N GLY A 702 -13.49 3.30 16.75
CA GLY A 702 -14.13 4.43 16.08
C GLY A 702 -13.76 4.52 14.59
N PHE A 703 -14.28 5.55 13.94
CA PHE A 703 -14.26 5.71 12.48
C PHE A 703 -12.86 5.61 11.84
N SER A 704 -12.76 4.80 10.79
CA SER A 704 -11.60 4.74 9.92
C SER A 704 -12.06 4.73 8.45
N LEU A 705 -11.55 5.65 7.63
CA LEU A 705 -11.59 5.51 6.16
C LEU A 705 -10.61 4.40 5.77
N GLY A 706 -11.04 3.15 5.97
CA GLY A 706 -10.30 1.94 5.68
C GLY A 706 -11.02 1.10 4.64
N LEU A 707 -10.24 0.47 3.77
CA LEU A 707 -10.71 -0.50 2.79
C LEU A 707 -11.09 -1.78 3.56
N GLU A 708 -12.35 -1.91 4.00
CA GLU A 708 -12.86 -3.19 4.53
C GLU A 708 -13.00 -4.16 3.36
N ILE A 709 -11.88 -4.81 3.01
CA ILE A 709 -11.93 -6.15 2.45
C ILE A 709 -12.82 -6.96 3.40
N GLY A 710 -13.79 -7.69 2.86
CA GLY A 710 -14.73 -8.51 3.61
C GLY A 710 -14.05 -9.67 4.33
N VAL A 711 -13.28 -9.35 5.38
CA VAL A 711 -12.63 -10.30 6.27
C VAL A 711 -13.28 -10.15 7.64
N GLY A 712 -14.20 -11.07 7.95
CA GLY A 712 -14.81 -11.13 9.27
C GLY A 712 -13.80 -11.62 10.31
N ILE A 713 -12.93 -10.73 10.82
CA ILE A 713 -12.00 -11.04 11.90
C ILE A 713 -11.80 -9.85 12.85
N PRO A 714 -12.00 -10.00 14.17
CA PRO A 714 -11.60 -9.00 15.16
C PRO A 714 -10.13 -9.20 15.57
N GLY A 715 -9.21 -9.20 14.60
CA GLY A 715 -7.78 -9.44 14.82
C GLY A 715 -6.84 -8.88 13.74
N VAL A 716 -7.38 -8.39 12.61
CA VAL A 716 -6.57 -7.71 11.58
C VAL A 716 -6.17 -6.32 12.08
N LEU A 717 -4.91 -5.96 11.83
CA LEU A 717 -4.31 -4.66 12.09
C LEU A 717 -5.05 -3.54 11.33
N SER A 718 -6.12 -3.02 11.92
CA SER A 718 -6.56 -1.65 11.70
C SER A 718 -5.56 -0.76 12.42
N ALA A 719 -4.47 -0.39 11.74
CA ALA A 719 -3.53 0.57 12.30
C ALA A 719 -4.29 1.86 12.63
N SER A 720 -4.06 2.40 13.82
CA SER A 720 -4.64 3.66 14.27
C SER A 720 -4.17 4.78 13.35
N ALA A 721 -5.00 5.12 12.35
CA ALA A 721 -4.72 6.13 11.35
C ALA A 721 -4.91 7.54 11.94
N THR A 722 -4.01 7.93 12.85
CA THR A 722 -3.56 9.32 12.85
C THR A 722 -3.10 9.64 11.42
N ALA A 723 -3.57 10.75 10.86
CA ALA A 723 -3.36 11.14 9.46
C ALA A 723 -1.93 10.82 8.97
N GLY A 724 -1.79 9.93 7.98
CA GLY A 724 -0.47 9.47 7.55
C GLY A 724 -0.38 8.18 6.74
N TYR A 725 -1.38 7.83 5.92
CA TYR A 725 -1.19 6.81 4.89
C TYR A 725 -0.65 7.43 3.60
N ASN A 726 0.68 7.40 3.46
CA ASN A 726 1.36 7.84 2.25
C ASN A 726 1.13 6.85 1.10
N PHE A 727 0.09 7.08 0.30
CA PHE A 727 -0.04 6.45 -1.01
C PHE A 727 1.11 6.93 -1.91
N LYS A 728 2.03 6.03 -2.27
CA LYS A 728 3.15 6.32 -3.17
C LYS A 728 2.65 6.40 -4.63
N SER A 729 2.31 7.60 -5.09
CA SER A 729 2.06 7.89 -6.50
C SER A 729 3.34 7.72 -7.32
N GLU A 730 3.17 7.58 -8.63
CA GLU A 730 4.21 7.55 -9.67
C GLU A 730 5.50 8.32 -9.27
N LYS A 731 6.44 7.57 -8.68
CA LYS A 731 7.85 7.91 -8.45
C LYS A 731 8.14 9.19 -7.63
N GLY A 732 7.17 9.79 -6.92
CA GLY A 732 7.34 11.03 -6.14
C GLY A 732 7.00 10.92 -4.64
N TYR A 733 7.80 11.56 -3.79
CA TYR A 733 7.50 11.71 -2.35
C TYR A 733 6.36 12.72 -2.15
N TRP A 734 5.20 12.25 -1.73
CA TRP A 734 4.04 13.08 -1.40
C TRP A 734 3.89 13.23 0.11
N SER A 735 4.33 14.37 0.64
CA SER A 735 4.06 14.80 2.02
C SER A 735 3.10 15.99 2.04
N VAL A 736 1.83 15.75 1.71
CA VAL A 736 0.74 16.70 1.99
C VAL A 736 0.04 16.25 3.28
N GLN A 737 0.63 16.61 4.41
CA GLN A 737 -0.07 16.59 5.69
C GLN A 737 -1.04 17.77 5.69
N GLY A 738 -2.33 17.48 5.58
CA GLY A 738 -3.38 18.49 5.51
C GLY A 738 -4.29 18.39 4.30
N SER A 739 -4.82 17.20 4.00
CA SER A 739 -6.11 17.02 3.31
C SER A 739 -6.48 15.53 3.30
N VAL A 740 -6.78 14.94 4.47
CA VAL A 740 -7.46 13.62 4.54
C VAL A 740 -8.95 13.82 4.25
N TYR A 741 -9.29 14.54 3.18
CA TYR A 741 -10.64 14.82 2.68
C TYR A 741 -10.56 15.16 1.19
N GLY A 742 -10.33 14.12 0.37
CA GLY A 742 -10.31 14.17 -1.10
C GLY A 742 -10.67 12.83 -1.76
N ILE A 743 -11.01 11.83 -0.95
CA ILE A 743 -11.92 10.75 -1.37
C ILE A 743 -13.29 11.38 -1.09
N TYR A 744 -14.21 11.62 -2.01
CA TYR A 744 -14.39 11.08 -3.34
C TYR A 744 -14.67 12.22 -4.34
N GLY A 745 -13.77 12.34 -5.28
CA GLY A 745 -14.10 12.22 -6.68
C GLY A 745 -12.77 12.09 -7.41
N GLY A 746 -12.72 11.15 -8.32
CA GLY A 746 -11.46 10.47 -8.64
C GLY A 746 -11.67 9.07 -9.19
N TYR A 747 -12.90 8.55 -9.14
CA TYR A 747 -13.35 7.47 -10.01
C TYR A 747 -13.65 8.00 -11.41
N GLY A 748 -12.58 8.53 -12.01
CA GLY A 748 -12.10 8.11 -13.31
C GLY A 748 -10.58 8.20 -13.20
N SER A 749 -9.89 7.08 -13.39
CA SER A 749 -8.53 6.97 -13.93
C SER A 749 -7.43 7.99 -13.60
N SER A 750 -7.40 8.67 -12.43
CA SER A 750 -6.23 9.45 -12.00
C SER A 750 -4.96 8.69 -12.32
N GLY A 751 -3.95 9.34 -12.94
CA GLY A 751 -2.67 8.74 -13.37
C GLY A 751 -2.00 7.91 -12.27
N TRP A 752 -2.45 6.67 -12.20
CA TRP A 752 -2.11 5.60 -11.27
C TRP A 752 -2.18 4.25 -12.01
N PHE A 753 -2.33 4.28 -13.33
CA PHE A 753 -2.09 3.18 -14.27
C PHE A 753 -1.03 3.51 -15.31
N ALA A 754 0.07 4.06 -14.81
CA ALA A 754 1.42 3.72 -15.27
C ALA A 754 2.38 3.72 -14.06
N GLY A 755 2.17 2.82 -13.08
CA GLY A 755 3.00 2.84 -11.87
C GLY A 755 3.16 1.60 -10.98
N TYR A 756 2.55 0.44 -11.26
CA TYR A 756 2.83 -0.79 -10.47
C TYR A 756 4.17 -1.48 -10.82
N GLY A 757 5.22 -0.66 -10.90
CA GLY A 757 6.56 -1.11 -10.61
C GLY A 757 6.65 -1.44 -9.13
N TYR A 758 6.50 -2.73 -8.81
CA TYR A 758 7.07 -3.29 -7.59
C TYR A 758 8.59 -3.11 -7.62
N ARG A 759 9.03 -1.91 -7.24
CA ARG A 759 10.38 -1.65 -6.74
C ARG A 759 10.50 -2.46 -5.45
N TYR A 760 11.06 -3.66 -5.56
CA TYR A 760 11.86 -4.16 -4.45
C TYR A 760 12.90 -3.08 -4.16
N ALA A 761 12.89 -2.58 -2.93
CA ALA A 761 13.77 -1.58 -2.32
C ALA A 761 13.02 -1.15 -1.05
N GLY A 762 13.17 -1.96 0.00
CA GLY A 762 12.54 -1.68 1.28
C GLY A 762 13.15 -0.44 1.93
N LEU A 763 12.51 0.72 1.74
CA LEU A 763 12.75 1.90 2.58
C LEU A 763 11.41 2.45 3.07
N SER A 764 10.96 1.89 4.18
CA SER A 764 9.85 2.41 5.00
C SER A 764 10.43 3.30 6.09
N ILE A 765 10.71 4.57 5.77
CA ILE A 765 10.99 5.57 6.80
C ILE A 765 9.66 6.00 7.39
N GLY A 766 9.35 5.47 8.57
CA GLY A 766 8.24 5.95 9.38
C GLY A 766 8.57 7.30 9.99
N VAL A 767 8.24 8.39 9.30
CA VAL A 767 8.19 9.73 9.92
C VAL A 767 6.86 9.85 10.67
N GLY A 768 6.77 9.17 11.82
CA GLY A 768 5.72 9.45 12.79
C GLY A 768 6.06 10.77 13.49
N TYR A 769 5.17 11.77 13.40
CA TYR A 769 5.29 12.98 14.22
C TYR A 769 4.94 12.66 15.68
N GLY A 770 5.95 12.18 16.40
CA GLY A 770 6.03 12.20 17.87
C GLY A 770 7.40 12.76 18.24
N ALA A 771 7.45 13.90 18.92
CA ALA A 771 8.70 14.61 19.14
C ALA A 771 9.64 13.87 20.13
N ASN A 772 10.84 13.51 19.63
CA ASN A 772 12.08 13.09 20.35
C ASN A 772 11.95 11.92 21.36
N GLU A 773 12.82 10.90 21.36
CA GLU A 773 14.29 10.96 21.42
C GLU A 773 14.97 9.76 20.72
N GLY A 774 16.22 9.94 20.27
CA GLY A 774 17.22 8.87 20.10
C GLY A 774 17.10 7.93 18.88
N TRP A 775 17.68 8.30 17.73
CA TRP A 775 17.92 7.37 16.61
C TRP A 775 19.35 6.82 16.61
N ASN A 776 19.49 5.50 16.76
CA ASN A 776 20.67 4.74 16.34
C ASN A 776 20.22 3.78 15.21
N ALA A 777 20.69 4.02 13.99
CA ALA A 777 20.27 3.25 12.82
C ALA A 777 21.08 1.95 12.67
N GLY A 778 20.59 0.86 13.26
CA GLY A 778 21.01 -0.50 12.93
C GLY A 778 20.18 -1.04 11.77
N LEU A 779 20.78 -1.17 10.58
CA LEU A 779 20.16 -1.80 9.41
C LEU A 779 20.02 -3.31 9.64
N SER A 780 18.78 -3.81 9.55
CA SER A 780 18.48 -5.25 9.52
C SER A 780 17.36 -5.51 8.51
N TYR A 781 17.68 -6.16 7.41
CA TYR A 781 16.78 -6.37 6.28
C TYR A 781 15.98 -7.68 6.48
N GLY A 782 14.77 -7.55 7.06
CA GLY A 782 13.82 -8.66 7.18
C GLY A 782 12.73 -8.54 6.13
N GLY A 783 12.76 -9.39 5.11
CA GLY A 783 11.89 -9.24 3.93
C GLY A 783 10.38 -9.30 4.22
N THR A 784 9.62 -8.44 3.55
CA THR A 784 8.14 -8.48 3.49
C THR A 784 7.67 -9.64 2.61
N TYR A 785 7.94 -10.86 3.06
CA TYR A 785 7.27 -12.07 2.61
C TYR A 785 5.89 -12.16 3.25
N ASN A 786 5.11 -13.19 2.89
CA ASN A 786 3.87 -13.56 3.57
C ASN A 786 4.15 -14.06 5.00
N ASN A 787 4.62 -13.16 5.86
CA ASN A 787 4.83 -13.42 7.27
C ASN A 787 3.49 -13.32 8.00
N PHE A 788 2.75 -14.42 7.92
CA PHE A 788 1.76 -14.82 8.90
C PHE A 788 2.41 -14.99 10.28
N ASN A 789 2.77 -13.87 10.92
CA ASN A 789 3.06 -13.80 12.34
C ASN A 789 1.92 -13.05 13.03
N GLY A 790 0.82 -13.77 13.20
CA GLY A 790 -0.15 -13.47 14.25
C GLY A 790 0.52 -13.77 15.59
N SER A 791 1.19 -12.77 16.16
CA SER A 791 1.82 -12.82 17.48
C SER A 791 1.54 -11.53 18.25
N ALA A 792 0.27 -11.29 18.56
CA ALA A 792 -0.19 -10.24 19.45
C ALA A 792 -0.72 -10.85 20.76
N GLY A 793 0.19 -11.46 21.53
CA GLY A 793 -0.09 -11.77 22.93
C GLY A 793 -0.33 -10.48 23.71
N ILE A 794 -1.55 -10.30 24.22
CA ILE A 794 -1.96 -9.08 24.95
C ILE A 794 -1.28 -9.07 26.32
N GLY A 795 -0.09 -8.48 26.39
CA GLY A 795 0.61 -8.10 27.62
C GLY A 795 0.40 -6.61 27.91
N TRP A 796 -0.26 -6.28 29.02
CA TRP A 796 -0.52 -4.90 29.41
C TRP A 796 0.79 -4.17 29.76
N SER A 797 1.06 -3.03 29.10
CA SER A 797 2.14 -2.12 29.48
C SER A 797 1.59 -0.73 29.74
N GLN A 798 1.52 -0.35 31.01
CA GLN A 798 1.23 1.03 31.43
C GLN A 798 2.51 1.87 31.23
N LYS A 799 2.44 2.95 30.43
CA LYS A 799 3.52 3.95 30.42
C LYS A 799 3.42 4.84 31.65
N GLY A 800 4.28 4.60 32.63
CA GLY A 800 4.50 5.46 33.80
C GLY A 800 5.94 5.29 34.31
N GLY A 801 6.89 6.05 33.73
CA GLY A 801 8.31 5.87 34.02
C GLY A 801 8.72 6.30 35.43
N PHE A 802 9.51 5.44 36.09
CA PHE A 802 10.41 5.73 37.21
C PHE A 802 11.52 4.67 37.24
N ASP A 803 12.79 5.08 37.18
CA ASP A 803 13.94 4.17 37.16
C ASP A 803 14.24 3.57 38.54
N TRP A 804 14.46 2.25 38.59
CA TRP A 804 15.29 1.58 39.59
C TRP A 804 16.01 0.38 38.99
N ASN A 805 17.34 0.35 39.09
CA ASN A 805 18.17 -0.80 38.73
C ASN A 805 17.90 -1.98 39.69
N ILE A 806 17.57 -3.16 39.16
CA ILE A 806 17.70 -4.44 39.88
C ILE A 806 18.36 -5.48 38.98
N THR A 807 19.56 -5.91 39.39
CA THR A 807 20.30 -7.04 38.82
C THR A 807 19.70 -8.36 39.29
N GLY A 808 19.47 -9.32 38.39
CA GLY A 808 19.00 -10.66 38.75
C GLY A 808 19.10 -11.63 37.57
N GLY A 809 20.15 -12.47 37.57
CA GLY A 809 20.36 -13.47 36.53
C GLY A 809 19.54 -14.75 36.77
N TYR A 810 19.10 -15.39 35.69
CA TYR A 810 18.54 -16.74 35.71
C TYR A 810 19.30 -17.63 34.72
N THR A 811 19.96 -18.66 35.26
CA THR A 811 20.66 -19.70 34.49
C THR A 811 19.69 -20.81 34.07
N PHE A 812 19.66 -21.16 32.79
CA PHE A 812 19.01 -22.37 32.30
C PHE A 812 20.03 -23.52 32.21
N ASN A 813 19.77 -24.62 32.91
CA ASN A 813 20.50 -25.88 32.72
C ASN A 813 19.87 -26.66 31.57
N ILE A 814 20.69 -27.18 30.66
CA ILE A 814 20.27 -28.13 29.61
C ILE A 814 20.79 -29.51 29.99
N GLU A 815 19.90 -30.41 30.39
CA GLU A 815 20.19 -31.85 30.38
C GLU A 815 19.95 -32.41 28.97
N LYS A 816 20.89 -33.21 28.45
CA LYS A 816 20.76 -33.89 27.16
C LYS A 816 20.04 -35.23 27.34
N PRO A 817 18.95 -35.50 26.61
CA PRO A 817 18.48 -36.87 26.38
C PRO A 817 19.38 -37.58 25.35
N THR A 818 19.57 -38.88 25.56
CA THR A 818 20.44 -39.76 24.75
C THR A 818 19.84 -40.16 23.41
N HIS A 819 20.70 -40.38 22.40
CA HIS A 819 20.30 -40.99 21.12
C HIS A 819 19.91 -42.46 21.28
N THR A 820 18.83 -42.87 20.62
CA THR A 820 18.53 -44.27 20.27
C THR A 820 18.36 -44.37 18.76
N LYS A 821 18.97 -45.38 18.13
CA LYS A 821 19.01 -45.60 16.67
C LYS A 821 17.92 -46.60 16.24
N ILE A 822 17.79 -46.82 14.91
CA ILE A 822 16.92 -47.73 14.12
C ILE A 822 15.80 -46.94 13.41
N GLY A 823 15.56 -47.09 12.10
CA GLY A 823 16.13 -48.06 11.13
C GLY A 823 16.17 -47.56 9.68
N GLU A 824 16.72 -48.39 8.81
CA GLU A 824 17.11 -48.08 7.43
C GLU A 824 15.96 -48.29 6.42
N TYR A 825 16.03 -47.64 5.26
CA TYR A 825 15.40 -48.10 4.03
C TYR A 825 16.40 -48.06 2.87
N ASN A 826 16.67 -49.22 2.29
CA ASN A 826 17.54 -49.38 1.12
C ASN A 826 16.77 -49.13 -0.19
N LEU A 827 17.46 -48.53 -1.17
CA LEU A 827 17.16 -48.71 -2.58
C LEU A 827 18.43 -49.16 -3.30
N ALA A 828 18.33 -50.27 -4.02
CA ALA A 828 19.42 -50.88 -4.78
C ALA A 828 19.08 -50.87 -6.29
N GLY A 829 20.10 -50.92 -7.16
CA GLY A 829 19.88 -51.47 -8.51
C GLY A 829 20.43 -50.78 -9.76
N ALA A 830 21.68 -50.28 -9.75
CA ALA A 830 22.66 -50.38 -10.87
C ALA A 830 22.32 -49.78 -12.27
N PRO A 831 23.25 -49.76 -13.27
CA PRO A 831 24.69 -50.03 -13.21
C PRO A 831 25.59 -48.87 -13.73
N GLU A 832 26.87 -48.89 -13.32
CA GLU A 832 27.96 -48.12 -13.95
C GLU A 832 28.61 -48.89 -15.11
N ASN A 833 29.16 -48.17 -16.10
CA ASN A 833 30.59 -48.22 -16.50
C ASN A 833 30.88 -47.43 -17.79
N GLY A 834 32.02 -46.72 -17.86
CA GLY A 834 32.47 -46.13 -19.15
C GLY A 834 33.39 -44.89 -19.12
N LEU A 835 34.39 -44.82 -18.25
CA LEU A 835 35.35 -43.70 -18.22
C LEU A 835 36.17 -43.54 -19.53
N LYS A 836 36.31 -42.30 -20.03
CA LYS A 836 37.63 -41.75 -20.42
C LYS A 836 37.68 -40.20 -20.54
N GLN A 837 38.73 -39.67 -19.92
CA GLN A 837 39.22 -38.28 -19.88
C GLN A 837 39.49 -37.69 -21.29
N ARG A 838 39.69 -36.37 -21.52
CA ARG A 838 40.11 -35.25 -20.64
C ARG A 838 39.83 -33.88 -21.32
N GLY A 839 39.57 -32.82 -20.54
CA GLY A 839 39.51 -31.42 -21.01
C GLY A 839 38.86 -30.53 -19.95
N GLY A 840 39.66 -29.83 -19.14
CA GLY A 840 39.25 -29.40 -17.79
C GLY A 840 38.46 -28.08 -17.71
N PHE A 841 37.44 -28.10 -16.84
CA PHE A 841 36.86 -26.95 -16.15
C PHE A 841 37.08 -27.18 -14.65
N ASP A 842 37.68 -26.23 -13.94
CA ASP A 842 37.74 -26.28 -12.47
C ASP A 842 36.72 -25.29 -11.87
N CYS A 843 35.66 -25.87 -11.32
CA CYS A 843 34.84 -25.28 -10.28
C CYS A 843 35.31 -25.89 -8.95
N LEU A 844 35.62 -25.07 -7.94
CA LEU A 844 35.94 -25.59 -6.61
C LEU A 844 35.15 -24.89 -5.51
N ILE A 845 34.06 -25.54 -5.10
CA ILE A 845 33.45 -25.35 -3.78
C ILE A 845 34.22 -26.25 -2.81
N CYS A 846 34.99 -25.67 -1.87
CA CYS A 846 35.56 -26.38 -0.71
C CYS A 846 35.93 -25.39 0.40
N ALA A 847 35.01 -25.14 1.35
CA ALA A 847 35.31 -24.54 2.66
C ALA A 847 34.18 -24.78 3.69
N SER A 848 33.52 -25.93 3.64
CA SER A 848 32.47 -26.32 4.61
C SER A 848 33.01 -27.26 5.68
N GLU A 849 34.12 -26.89 6.35
CA GLU A 849 34.73 -27.71 7.42
C GLU A 849 35.73 -26.92 8.28
N TYR A 850 35.30 -25.87 9.00
CA TYR A 850 36.16 -25.20 10.00
C TYR A 850 35.43 -24.54 11.19
N LEU A 851 34.28 -25.09 11.60
CA LEU A 851 33.49 -24.62 12.76
C LEU A 851 33.24 -25.70 13.82
N ASP A 852 34.18 -26.63 14.00
CA ASP A 852 34.20 -27.56 15.16
C ASP A 852 35.53 -27.50 15.96
N GLN A 853 36.23 -26.35 15.88
CA GLN A 853 37.42 -26.08 16.73
C GLN A 853 37.35 -24.74 17.50
N MET A 854 36.18 -24.07 17.55
CA MET A 854 35.98 -22.87 18.37
C MET A 854 35.44 -23.22 19.78
N SER A 855 36.17 -24.07 20.50
CA SER A 855 35.89 -24.42 21.91
C SER A 855 37.00 -24.05 22.89
N ASN A 856 38.10 -23.44 22.43
CA ASN A 856 39.21 -22.95 23.27
C ASN A 856 39.52 -21.49 22.93
N GLY A 857 39.24 -20.58 23.87
CA GLY A 857 39.32 -19.14 23.65
C GLY A 857 40.74 -18.62 23.45
N ARG A 858 40.93 -17.82 22.38
CA ARG A 858 42.08 -16.93 22.19
C ARG A 858 41.61 -15.50 21.86
N SER A 859 42.49 -14.53 22.11
CA SER A 859 42.18 -13.09 22.10
C SER A 859 42.29 -12.44 20.72
N TYR A 860 41.68 -11.25 20.60
CA TYR A 860 41.49 -10.46 19.37
C TYR A 860 42.77 -10.16 18.55
N GLU A 861 43.95 -10.21 19.17
CA GLU A 861 45.22 -9.83 18.54
C GLU A 861 45.79 -10.91 17.59
N ASP A 862 45.41 -12.18 17.77
CA ASP A 862 45.81 -13.29 16.89
C ASP A 862 45.19 -13.22 15.47
N ILE A 863 44.16 -12.40 15.26
CA ILE A 863 43.41 -12.31 13.99
C ILE A 863 44.08 -11.36 12.98
N SER A 864 44.97 -10.46 13.43
CA SER A 864 45.60 -9.46 12.55
C SER A 864 46.71 -9.98 11.63
N ALA A 865 47.13 -11.25 11.80
CA ALA A 865 48.24 -11.86 11.07
C ALA A 865 47.85 -12.68 9.82
N ALA A 866 46.56 -12.73 9.45
CA ALA A 866 46.05 -13.59 8.36
C ALA A 866 45.55 -12.83 7.11
N VAL A 867 45.69 -11.50 7.05
CA VAL A 867 45.25 -10.66 5.91
C VAL A 867 46.40 -9.79 5.42
N GLY A 868 47.50 -10.44 5.06
CA GLY A 868 48.66 -9.82 4.42
C GLY A 868 49.31 -10.81 3.46
N ASP A 869 48.84 -10.84 2.21
CA ASP A 869 49.61 -11.14 0.99
C ASP A 869 48.66 -11.39 -0.20
N PHE A 870 48.42 -10.36 -1.01
CA PHE A 870 48.14 -10.48 -2.46
C PHE A 870 48.29 -9.10 -3.13
N TYR A 871 49.54 -8.70 -3.38
CA TYR A 871 49.87 -7.59 -4.28
C TYR A 871 50.92 -8.06 -5.28
N ASN A 872 50.60 -8.00 -6.58
CA ASN A 872 51.49 -8.44 -7.66
C ASN A 872 52.07 -7.21 -8.39
N PRO A 873 53.37 -6.89 -8.23
CA PRO A 873 53.96 -5.67 -8.75
C PRO A 873 54.55 -5.89 -10.17
N ASN A 874 53.70 -5.94 -11.21
CA ASN A 874 54.15 -6.03 -12.60
C ASN A 874 53.17 -5.42 -13.63
N ALA A 875 52.91 -4.11 -13.51
CA ALA A 875 52.50 -3.23 -14.61
C ALA A 875 52.64 -1.77 -14.18
N GLY A 876 53.63 -1.04 -14.71
CA GLY A 876 53.85 0.36 -14.36
C GLY A 876 53.23 1.33 -15.37
N THR A 877 52.30 2.18 -14.92
CA THR A 877 52.03 3.51 -15.50
C THR A 877 51.34 4.43 -14.48
N ASN A 878 51.79 5.68 -14.45
CA ASN A 878 51.58 6.66 -13.37
C ASN A 878 50.11 7.11 -13.19
N THR A 879 49.55 6.96 -11.98
CA THR A 879 48.20 7.43 -11.61
C THR A 879 48.09 8.93 -11.30
N MET A 880 49.10 9.75 -11.66
CA MET A 880 49.10 11.20 -11.45
C MET A 880 48.67 12.03 -12.68
N GLU A 881 48.55 11.40 -13.86
CA GLU A 881 48.02 12.07 -15.07
C GLU A 881 46.51 11.85 -15.26
N ALA A 882 45.96 10.73 -14.79
CA ALA A 882 44.51 10.46 -14.82
C ALA A 882 43.67 11.45 -13.98
N LEU A 883 44.27 12.09 -12.96
CA LEU A 883 43.61 13.09 -12.11
C LEU A 883 43.61 14.51 -12.69
N ARG A 884 44.48 14.82 -13.68
CA ARG A 884 44.49 16.12 -14.36
C ARG A 884 43.43 16.25 -15.47
N ALA A 885 42.84 15.14 -15.91
CA ALA A 885 41.74 15.14 -16.88
C ALA A 885 40.35 15.33 -16.25
N LEU A 886 40.24 15.36 -14.91
CA LEU A 886 38.96 15.38 -14.17
C LEU A 886 38.58 16.77 -13.61
N TYR A 887 39.53 17.70 -13.55
CA TYR A 887 39.30 19.08 -13.09
C TYR A 887 40.05 20.06 -13.99
N GLY A 888 39.30 20.82 -14.79
CA GLY A 888 39.85 21.82 -15.72
C GLY A 888 40.61 22.93 -14.99
N GLU A 889 41.64 23.44 -15.66
CA GLU A 889 42.52 24.47 -15.11
C GLU A 889 41.78 25.79 -14.87
N ASN A 890 41.84 26.32 -13.64
CA ASN A 890 42.21 27.72 -13.38
C ASN A 890 42.42 27.99 -11.88
N ASN A 891 43.52 28.69 -11.56
CA ASN A 891 43.88 29.30 -10.27
C ASN A 891 44.14 28.38 -9.06
N VAL A 892 45.28 27.70 -9.11
CA VAL A 892 46.09 27.42 -7.90
C VAL A 892 46.91 28.68 -7.56
N ALA A 893 46.75 29.23 -6.36
CA ALA A 893 47.70 30.17 -5.76
C ALA A 893 47.68 30.04 -4.23
N GLY A 894 48.86 29.88 -3.59
CA GLY A 894 49.00 29.91 -2.13
C GLY A 894 49.46 28.60 -1.48
N TYR A 895 50.76 28.32 -1.56
CA TYR A 895 51.44 27.25 -0.80
C TYR A 895 51.55 27.54 0.71
N ALA A 896 51.39 26.51 1.55
CA ALA A 896 52.30 26.11 2.66
C ALA A 896 51.75 24.81 3.28
N GLN A 897 52.40 23.64 3.14
CA GLN A 897 53.42 23.08 4.06
C GLN A 897 52.96 23.03 5.54
N ILE A 898 53.14 21.95 6.32
CA ILE A 898 54.26 20.96 6.39
C ILE A 898 53.74 19.55 6.78
N SER A 899 54.45 18.51 6.34
CA SER A 899 54.57 17.18 6.98
C SER A 899 56.05 16.73 6.89
N PRO A 900 56.56 15.58 7.45
CA PRO A 900 55.91 14.52 8.24
C PRO A 900 56.80 13.87 9.38
N LEU A 901 56.33 12.75 9.97
CA LEU A 901 57.05 11.72 10.80
C LEU A 901 57.74 12.19 12.13
N THR A 902 58.39 11.38 13.00
CA THR A 902 58.03 10.12 13.74
C THR A 902 59.07 9.89 14.89
N ILE A 903 58.86 8.88 15.79
CA ILE A 903 59.83 8.19 16.70
C ILE A 903 59.84 8.55 18.22
N GLY A 904 59.44 7.59 19.08
CA GLY A 904 60.38 6.90 19.99
C GLY A 904 60.41 7.13 21.53
N ARG A 905 59.98 6.10 22.27
CA ARG A 905 60.46 5.53 23.57
C ARG A 905 61.30 6.34 24.60
N GLN A 906 60.81 6.23 25.85
CA GLN A 906 61.49 5.85 27.12
C GLN A 906 62.30 6.85 28.01
N LEU A 907 61.81 6.91 29.26
CA LEU A 907 62.49 6.78 30.57
C LEU A 907 63.22 7.94 31.30
N GLN A 908 62.89 7.99 32.61
CA GLN A 908 63.68 8.33 33.80
C GLN A 908 63.64 9.72 34.49
N SER A 909 62.90 9.72 35.61
CA SER A 909 63.35 10.07 36.98
C SER A 909 63.14 11.50 37.55
N GLY A 910 62.66 11.56 38.79
CA GLY A 910 62.41 12.80 39.56
C GLY A 910 61.48 12.60 40.78
N ASN A 911 61.96 11.94 41.84
CA ASN A 911 61.31 11.78 43.17
C ASN A 911 61.76 12.96 44.10
N PRO A 912 61.35 13.11 45.40
CA PRO A 912 60.36 12.36 46.20
C PRO A 912 59.43 13.16 47.14
N ALA A 913 58.31 12.53 47.55
CA ALA A 913 57.73 12.50 48.93
C ALA A 913 56.21 12.11 48.91
N ILE A 914 55.63 11.37 49.87
CA ILE A 914 56.11 10.30 50.77
C ILE A 914 54.85 9.56 51.35
N MET A 915 54.88 8.22 51.44
CA MET A 915 54.07 7.32 52.32
C MET A 915 52.51 7.38 52.32
N ALA A 916 51.75 6.28 52.51
CA ALA A 916 52.09 4.87 52.73
C ALA A 916 50.88 3.90 52.55
N GLN A 917 51.16 2.69 52.01
CA GLN A 917 50.66 1.36 52.44
C GLN A 917 49.14 1.01 52.37
N ASN A 918 48.67 -0.24 52.11
CA ASN A 918 49.36 -1.48 51.70
C ASN A 918 48.39 -2.55 51.11
N ASN A 919 48.82 -3.16 49.99
CA ASN A 919 48.93 -4.61 49.70
C ASN A 919 47.75 -5.64 49.60
N ASN A 920 48.05 -6.60 48.69
CA ASN A 920 47.59 -8.00 48.51
C ASN A 920 46.25 -8.24 47.77
N HIS A 921 46.25 -8.72 46.52
CA HIS A 921 46.68 -10.02 45.95
C HIS A 921 45.76 -11.21 46.24
N ALA A 922 45.05 -11.62 45.18
CA ALA A 922 44.72 -12.98 44.69
C ALA A 922 44.45 -14.14 45.68
N ILE A 923 43.35 -14.88 45.44
CA ILE A 923 43.34 -16.31 45.03
C ILE A 923 41.88 -16.80 44.85
N VAL A 924 41.71 -17.81 43.98
CA VAL A 924 40.48 -18.49 43.48
C VAL A 924 40.53 -19.96 43.99
N PRO A 925 39.48 -20.84 44.06
CA PRO A 925 38.02 -20.77 43.81
C PRO A 925 37.15 -21.36 44.98
N THR A 926 35.91 -21.81 44.62
CA THR A 926 35.15 -22.99 45.13
C THR A 926 34.11 -22.88 46.27
N ARG A 927 32.83 -22.84 45.83
CA ARG A 927 31.72 -23.80 46.05
C ARG A 927 31.08 -24.02 47.46
N ILE A 928 29.74 -24.14 47.37
CA ILE A 928 28.77 -24.92 48.20
C ILE A 928 28.16 -24.25 49.44
N GLU A 929 26.93 -23.76 49.22
CA GLU A 929 25.65 -23.94 49.96
C GLU A 929 25.51 -23.77 51.50
N GLN A 930 24.22 -23.54 51.87
CA GLN A 930 23.57 -23.66 53.18
C GLN A 930 23.90 -22.62 54.28
N TRP A 931 22.95 -21.71 54.55
CA TRP A 931 22.00 -21.86 55.67
C TRP A 931 20.90 -20.78 55.66
N GLN A 932 19.72 -21.13 56.19
CA GLN A 932 18.62 -20.18 56.42
C GLN A 932 18.71 -19.54 57.82
N LYS A 933 18.05 -18.38 57.94
CA LYS A 933 17.49 -17.80 59.19
C LYS A 933 18.46 -17.23 60.26
N THR A 934 18.44 -15.89 60.28
CA THR A 934 18.15 -15.02 61.45
C THR A 934 19.27 -14.04 61.81
N TYR A 935 19.07 -12.75 61.52
CA TYR A 935 19.08 -11.73 62.58
C TYR A 935 18.24 -10.51 62.17
N LYS A 936 17.45 -10.00 63.12
CA LYS A 936 16.69 -8.75 62.97
C LYS A 936 17.58 -7.54 63.30
N SER A 937 17.10 -6.37 62.84
CA SER A 937 17.31 -5.01 63.39
C SER A 937 18.39 -4.13 62.73
N HIS A 938 18.06 -2.83 62.68
CA HIS A 938 18.88 -1.67 62.28
C HIS A 938 19.01 -1.36 60.78
N LEU A 939 17.98 -0.72 60.23
CA LEU A 939 18.13 0.35 59.23
C LEU A 939 17.44 1.63 59.74
N PRO A 940 17.99 2.83 59.50
CA PRO A 940 17.48 4.08 60.07
C PRO A 940 16.18 4.56 59.39
N LYS A 941 15.28 5.18 60.16
CA LYS A 941 14.06 5.81 59.64
C LYS A 941 14.36 7.22 59.14
N THR A 942 14.37 7.42 57.82
CA THR A 942 14.35 8.75 57.22
C THR A 942 12.90 9.24 57.10
N TYR A 943 12.59 10.41 57.65
CA TYR A 943 11.26 11.01 57.59
C TYR A 943 11.14 11.94 56.38
N PHE A 944 10.15 11.73 55.51
CA PHE A 944 9.76 12.71 54.50
C PHE A 944 8.76 13.71 55.08
N LYS A 945 9.04 15.01 54.97
CA LYS A 945 8.07 16.08 55.23
C LYS A 945 7.36 16.43 53.92
N ILE A 946 6.04 16.32 53.90
CA ILE A 946 5.21 16.87 52.81
C ILE A 946 4.63 18.21 53.30
N LYS A 947 4.75 19.24 52.47
CA LYS A 947 4.03 20.51 52.59
C LYS A 947 2.98 20.57 51.50
N TYR A 948 1.77 21.03 51.81
CA TYR A 948 0.78 21.42 50.81
C TYR A 948 0.22 22.81 51.17
N MET A 949 -0.18 23.56 50.15
CA MET A 949 -0.74 24.91 50.30
C MET A 949 -2.27 24.80 50.40
N ASN A 950 -2.90 25.50 51.34
CA ASN A 950 -4.36 25.51 51.47
C ASN A 950 -4.97 26.51 50.45
N PRO A 951 -5.81 26.08 49.48
CA PRO A 951 -6.38 26.97 48.46
C PRO A 951 -7.30 28.07 49.02
N ALA A 952 -7.83 27.92 50.24
CA ALA A 952 -8.73 28.88 50.84
C ALA A 952 -8.04 29.98 51.67
N THR A 953 -6.75 29.82 52.02
CA THR A 953 -6.03 30.75 52.92
C THR A 953 -4.61 31.09 52.49
N GLY A 954 -4.04 30.45 51.46
CA GLY A 954 -2.71 30.77 50.92
C GLY A 954 -1.52 30.39 51.81
N GLY A 955 -1.75 29.75 52.96
CA GLY A 955 -0.73 29.30 53.90
C GLY A 955 -0.32 27.83 53.73
N PHE A 956 0.85 27.47 54.29
CA PHE A 956 1.36 26.10 54.41
C PHE A 956 1.33 25.63 55.87
N ASP A 957 0.45 24.68 56.19
CA ASP A 957 0.36 24.06 57.52
C ASP A 957 1.04 22.69 57.60
N HIS A 958 1.38 22.26 58.82
CA HIS A 958 2.00 20.95 59.10
C HIS A 958 1.17 20.17 60.15
N PHE A 959 0.64 19.01 59.77
CA PHE A 959 -0.05 18.12 60.72
C PHE A 959 0.89 17.08 61.34
N LYS A 960 0.66 16.78 62.63
CA LYS A 960 1.20 15.62 63.37
C LYS A 960 0.09 14.99 64.20
N THR A 961 -0.32 13.76 63.91
CA THR A 961 -1.18 12.96 64.80
C THR A 961 -0.87 11.46 64.70
N ASN A 962 -0.87 10.78 65.86
CA ASN A 962 -0.79 9.32 65.98
C ASN A 962 -2.19 8.77 66.34
N ARG A 963 -3.03 8.42 65.35
CA ARG A 963 -4.18 7.52 65.55
C ARG A 963 -4.47 6.71 64.28
N THR A 964 -4.78 5.43 64.46
CA THR A 964 -5.23 4.54 63.38
C THR A 964 -6.63 4.95 62.92
N ILE A 965 -6.81 5.12 61.61
CA ILE A 965 -8.13 5.32 60.99
C ILE A 965 -8.28 4.27 59.89
N THR A 966 -9.34 3.47 59.98
CA THR A 966 -9.75 2.55 58.91
C THR A 966 -10.64 3.32 57.94
N ILE A 967 -10.30 3.33 56.64
CA ILE A 967 -11.08 3.99 55.59
C ILE A 967 -11.32 2.98 54.45
N PRO A 968 -12.56 2.84 53.93
CA PRO A 968 -12.86 1.93 52.83
C PRO A 968 -12.38 2.46 51.47
N THR A 969 -12.30 1.54 50.52
CA THR A 969 -11.74 1.67 49.17
C THR A 969 -12.34 2.82 48.35
N PHE A 970 -11.54 3.81 47.94
CA PHE A 970 -11.78 4.56 46.69
C PHE A 970 -10.49 5.14 46.07
N ILE A 971 -10.35 4.85 44.77
CA ILE A 971 -9.57 5.48 43.68
C ILE A 971 -8.62 6.62 44.06
N ILE A 972 -7.32 6.41 43.81
CA ILE A 972 -6.28 7.46 43.81
C ILE A 972 -6.12 8.02 42.39
N ASN A 973 -6.36 9.31 42.22
CA ASN A 973 -5.93 10.07 41.04
C ASN A 973 -4.40 10.21 41.05
N PHE A 974 -3.74 9.86 39.94
CA PHE A 974 -2.38 10.31 39.66
C PHE A 974 -2.43 11.49 38.70
N SER A 975 -2.00 12.65 39.16
CA SER A 975 -1.69 13.78 38.27
C SER A 975 -0.32 13.55 37.60
N ARG A 976 -0.31 13.61 36.27
CA ARG A 976 0.85 14.01 35.46
C ARG A 976 0.34 14.97 34.38
#